data_AF-A0A653RHE7-F1
#
_entry.id   AF-A0A653RHE7-F1
#
_cell.length_a   1.000
_cell.length_b   1.000
_cell.length_c   1.000
_cell.angle_alpha   90.00
_cell.angle_beta   90.00
_cell.angle_gamma   90.00
#
_symmetry.space_group_name_H-M   'P 1'
#
loop_
_entity.id
_entity.type
_entity.pdbx_description
1 polymer ?
#
loop_
_entity_poly.entity_id
_entity_poly.type
_entity_poly.pdbx_seq_one_letter_code
_entity_poly.pdbx_strand_id
1 'polypeptide(L)'
;MLKKELEQIVLKEKDIIPFLKKLNPKDKRELVPFLKKLKEKIFERYDVTEKTKWGMSYTTKPVHSEAKRNLVNKACYVCFNKTDTKKAFFNVSQLSVSDDYLENIIPWYIPKWYSNLINEDMPWELNYEKMMALYKKGLLEPSHALILARLPNAIVESKWENNKNRSFYRPEVLHKHKETLDDHIWFLFEEESGINNYYNYLHLENYKGGNDIWINTITYLVAENKLDRKKVLVATIYSSTKGFNKTLSGWFFDLLIKLNPSQDEVLSLQNEFFAALNSPHSKVINTVLKYFKLVANQKKFKHKVFIENASILLNSETKSVVNSTLMILDKIAKVYKSSSISICKKAAEALINVDEKIQLRAAKIIEKYGNPKKQELLEEVSLYADNLFHSSKEVLKEYIISNEEIEEESYEVEDAKLLSEENKLPTYGSLDDLIFFISQVIDNNEVYHIDLLLSYLPKLNVLLNKDNVAKLEPIFKRSLDLSMNFEGWNSQIGSLESEAAFYLNDFAEILMNKYPLELQSFKKTKDQKIKKLKKDRFYKSRYKENLKEIEYQSIPDYIYQIHHSLFIQSKSLIKKGLTLELLSTPTHAPCWVDPKVLIDRIISYEKRNEEINLFDFQIAIGRLPINKDTSDIFENIDKINDGDIKEVLKYHFDQLEIQNVNISRPELWLQSVLSKNSDEEITYFQEYLANPLQKEKGAYSWDCRLRDHFYKEYDYAAGKQVQKKMIRKELKYKDFNLQKNEPESLISSLKNVLNKKKKKIKISSIYEYMYFKKQKYYTTIQPNDDVKFLFLSPNNPSMFLSHVIHNNLKESTFFDESSKKNMVNLLKGIYEIWYRADFKESTYLFLSTGLLCSDKVARELAAEIWIKANSENKINNRIIGQILGKLESGEYAPLKRFTDLLTASLFKVSKRHNESLFTLLDNMIGNMNDEPIRGIKKLLELFLELKHTFPQIEISESTKDKLSGWKNSKTLKPVITNIEK
;
A
#
# COMPACT_ATOMS: atom_id res chain seq x y z
N MET A 1 26.54 14.08 -54.37
CA MET A 1 27.99 14.24 -54.07
C MET A 1 28.25 14.13 -52.57
N LEU A 2 27.65 15.00 -51.74
CA LEU A 2 27.83 15.04 -50.27
C LEU A 2 27.67 13.69 -49.53
N LYS A 3 26.65 12.87 -49.88
CA LYS A 3 26.42 11.56 -49.25
C LYS A 3 27.61 10.59 -49.44
N LYS A 4 28.17 10.55 -50.66
CA LYS A 4 29.32 9.70 -51.00
C LYS A 4 30.60 10.17 -50.31
N GLU A 5 30.79 11.48 -50.22
CA GLU A 5 31.93 12.09 -49.53
C GLU A 5 31.90 11.78 -48.02
N LEU A 6 30.75 12.01 -47.37
CA LEU A 6 30.53 11.66 -45.97
C LEU A 6 30.78 10.17 -45.68
N GLU A 7 30.25 9.28 -46.53
CA GLU A 7 30.46 7.83 -46.39
C GLU A 7 31.95 7.46 -46.51
N GLN A 8 32.67 8.07 -47.45
CA GLN A 8 34.11 7.85 -47.61
C GLN A 8 34.92 8.36 -46.42
N ILE A 9 34.55 9.50 -45.83
CA ILE A 9 35.18 10.02 -44.61
C ILE A 9 35.00 9.03 -43.46
N VAL A 10 33.77 8.54 -43.24
CA VAL A 10 33.47 7.56 -42.18
C VAL A 10 34.20 6.24 -42.43
N LEU A 11 34.14 5.69 -43.65
CA LEU A 11 34.76 4.40 -43.95
C LEU A 11 36.29 4.41 -43.81
N LYS A 12 36.93 5.54 -44.16
CA LYS A 12 38.38 5.77 -44.05
C LYS A 12 38.81 6.37 -42.71
N GLU A 13 37.88 6.57 -41.79
CA GLU A 13 38.12 7.15 -40.45
C GLU A 13 38.87 8.49 -40.48
N LYS A 14 38.60 9.31 -41.50
CA LYS A 14 39.21 10.64 -41.65
C LYS A 14 38.52 11.67 -40.75
N ASP A 15 39.23 12.76 -40.43
CA ASP A 15 38.64 13.88 -39.70
C ASP A 15 37.43 14.46 -40.48
N ILE A 16 36.29 14.48 -39.79
CA ILE A 16 35.00 14.88 -40.34
C ILE A 16 34.70 16.37 -40.12
N ILE A 17 35.42 17.04 -39.21
CA ILE A 17 35.15 18.44 -38.83
C ILE A 17 35.24 19.40 -40.04
N PRO A 18 36.25 19.33 -40.93
CA PRO A 18 36.34 20.22 -42.09
C PRO A 18 35.18 20.06 -43.07
N PHE A 19 34.64 18.84 -43.20
CA PHE A 19 33.47 18.57 -44.01
C PHE A 19 32.22 19.21 -43.39
N LEU A 20 32.00 19.02 -42.08
CA LEU A 20 30.81 19.55 -41.39
C LEU A 20 30.75 21.08 -41.37
N LYS A 21 31.90 21.76 -41.25
CA LYS A 21 31.99 23.23 -41.30
C LYS A 21 31.58 23.83 -42.65
N LYS A 22 31.71 23.08 -43.75
CA LYS A 22 31.34 23.52 -45.10
C LYS A 22 29.84 23.41 -45.41
N LEU A 23 29.07 22.69 -44.59
CA LEU A 23 27.65 22.42 -44.85
C LEU A 23 26.76 23.62 -44.55
N ASN A 24 25.96 24.03 -45.54
CA ASN A 24 24.91 25.03 -45.32
C ASN A 24 23.63 24.39 -44.72
N PRO A 25 22.63 25.18 -44.29
CA PRO A 25 21.39 24.63 -43.70
C PRO A 25 20.60 23.69 -44.62
N LYS A 26 20.65 23.87 -45.95
CA LYS A 26 20.01 22.99 -46.92
C LYS A 26 20.73 21.64 -47.00
N ASP A 27 22.06 21.65 -47.08
CA ASP A 27 22.89 20.44 -47.12
C ASP A 27 22.66 19.56 -45.90
N LYS A 28 22.60 20.17 -44.70
CA LYS A 28 22.33 19.46 -43.45
C LYS A 28 21.00 18.70 -43.48
N ARG A 29 19.93 19.34 -43.97
CA ARG A 29 18.59 18.74 -44.09
C ARG A 29 18.59 17.59 -45.10
N GLU A 30 19.25 17.75 -46.25
CA GLU A 30 19.33 16.71 -47.29
C GLU A 30 20.13 15.47 -46.85
N LEU A 31 21.06 15.62 -45.91
CA LEU A 31 21.84 14.51 -45.35
C LEU A 31 21.08 13.69 -44.30
N VAL A 32 20.02 14.21 -43.66
CA VAL A 32 19.31 13.53 -42.56
C VAL A 32 18.82 12.11 -42.93
N PRO A 33 18.11 11.89 -44.05
CA PRO A 33 17.64 10.54 -44.40
C PRO A 33 18.77 9.55 -44.66
N PHE A 34 19.91 10.05 -45.17
CA PHE A 34 21.09 9.23 -45.41
C PHE A 34 21.79 8.87 -44.09
N LEU A 35 21.96 9.85 -43.20
CA LEU A 35 22.56 9.67 -41.88
C LEU A 35 21.78 8.67 -41.01
N LYS A 36 20.44 8.65 -41.09
CA LYS A 36 19.62 7.63 -40.39
C LYS A 36 20.00 6.22 -40.83
N LYS A 37 20.06 5.97 -42.14
CA LYS A 37 20.47 4.67 -42.71
C LYS A 37 21.93 4.33 -42.41
N LEU A 38 22.82 5.32 -42.52
CA LEU A 38 24.25 5.13 -42.24
C LEU A 38 24.48 4.78 -40.77
N LYS A 39 23.74 5.43 -39.85
CA LYS A 39 23.82 5.12 -38.42
C LYS A 39 23.31 3.72 -38.12
N GLU A 40 22.17 3.30 -38.67
CA GLU A 40 21.68 1.92 -38.51
C GLU A 40 22.73 0.89 -38.93
N LYS A 41 23.38 1.09 -40.08
CA LYS A 41 24.46 0.23 -40.57
C LYS A 41 25.69 0.25 -39.65
N ILE A 42 26.17 1.44 -39.28
CA ILE A 42 27.40 1.58 -38.49
C ILE A 42 27.22 1.11 -37.02
N PHE A 43 26.00 1.10 -36.51
CA PHE A 43 25.69 0.66 -35.15
C PHE A 43 25.19 -0.79 -35.07
N GLU A 44 25.27 -1.54 -36.18
CA GLU A 44 24.96 -2.98 -36.22
C GLU A 44 25.79 -3.74 -35.17
N ARG A 45 25.16 -4.76 -34.56
CA ARG A 45 25.76 -5.62 -33.55
C ARG A 45 25.53 -7.09 -33.91
N TYR A 46 26.47 -7.94 -33.52
CA TYR A 46 26.36 -9.39 -33.67
C TYR A 46 26.38 -10.07 -32.29
N ASP A 47 25.70 -11.23 -32.20
CA ASP A 47 25.61 -12.02 -30.99
C ASP A 47 26.91 -12.78 -30.72
N VAL A 48 27.31 -12.82 -29.46
CA VAL A 48 28.45 -13.58 -28.95
C VAL A 48 27.95 -14.46 -27.81
N THR A 49 28.03 -15.77 -28.03
CA THR A 49 27.74 -16.78 -27.02
C THR A 49 29.04 -17.23 -26.37
N GLU A 50 29.19 -16.94 -25.08
CA GLU A 50 30.34 -17.39 -24.29
C GLU A 50 29.89 -18.38 -23.23
N LYS A 51 30.51 -19.56 -23.22
CA LYS A 51 30.24 -20.57 -22.20
C LYS A 51 31.02 -20.18 -20.94
N THR A 52 30.29 -19.75 -19.91
CA THR A 52 30.89 -19.41 -18.61
C THR A 52 30.67 -20.56 -17.61
N LYS A 53 31.38 -20.53 -16.49
CA LYS A 53 31.19 -21.48 -15.37
C LYS A 53 29.77 -21.48 -14.77
N TRP A 54 28.95 -20.47 -15.08
CA TRP A 54 27.57 -20.31 -14.61
C TRP A 54 26.52 -20.60 -15.69
N GLY A 55 26.94 -21.10 -16.87
CA GLY A 55 26.08 -21.38 -18.01
C GLY A 55 26.43 -20.53 -19.25
N MET A 56 25.55 -20.57 -20.25
CA MET A 56 25.72 -19.83 -21.50
C MET A 56 25.44 -18.34 -21.27
N SER A 57 26.45 -17.49 -21.45
CA SER A 57 26.31 -16.04 -21.45
C SER A 57 26.03 -15.55 -22.87
N TYR A 58 25.02 -14.69 -23.02
CA TYR A 58 24.66 -14.07 -24.29
C TYR A 58 25.03 -12.58 -24.22
N THR A 59 25.97 -12.15 -25.04
CA THR A 59 26.38 -10.74 -25.15
C THR A 59 26.35 -10.29 -26.62
N THR A 60 26.38 -8.98 -26.89
CA THR A 60 26.44 -8.45 -28.27
C THR A 60 27.67 -7.60 -28.43
N LYS A 61 28.36 -7.71 -29.57
CA LYS A 61 29.52 -6.88 -29.94
C LYS A 61 29.20 -6.00 -31.16
N PRO A 62 29.70 -4.75 -31.21
CA PRO A 62 29.51 -3.88 -32.37
C PRO A 62 30.28 -4.41 -33.59
N VAL A 63 29.67 -4.32 -34.77
CA VAL A 63 30.27 -4.72 -36.06
C VAL A 63 31.36 -3.73 -36.50
N HIS A 64 31.21 -2.45 -36.16
CA HIS A 64 32.12 -1.38 -36.59
C HIS A 64 32.89 -0.73 -35.42
N SER A 65 34.05 -0.14 -35.75
CA SER A 65 34.94 0.52 -34.80
C SER A 65 34.27 1.66 -34.04
N GLU A 66 34.81 2.01 -32.88
CA GLU A 66 34.35 3.17 -32.12
C GLU A 66 34.61 4.49 -32.84
N ALA A 67 35.73 4.60 -33.56
CA ALA A 67 36.05 5.76 -34.39
C ALA A 67 34.96 6.03 -35.45
N LYS A 68 34.53 4.99 -36.19
CA LYS A 68 33.43 5.10 -37.17
C LYS A 68 32.13 5.57 -36.53
N ARG A 69 31.79 4.98 -35.37
CA ARG A 69 30.60 5.35 -34.60
C ARG A 69 30.67 6.80 -34.11
N ASN A 70 31.83 7.28 -33.67
CA ASN A 70 32.03 8.67 -33.24
C ASN A 70 31.88 9.65 -34.42
N LEU A 71 32.49 9.38 -35.58
CA LEU A 71 32.35 10.23 -36.77
C LEU A 71 30.88 10.36 -37.21
N VAL A 72 30.14 9.25 -37.26
CA VAL A 72 28.71 9.27 -37.57
C VAL A 72 27.92 10.03 -36.52
N ASN A 73 28.25 9.87 -35.23
CA ASN A 73 27.62 10.63 -34.16
C ASN A 73 27.85 12.14 -34.32
N LYS A 74 29.07 12.60 -34.62
CA LYS A 74 29.37 14.02 -34.90
C LYS A 74 28.56 14.55 -36.09
N ALA A 75 28.46 13.78 -37.17
CA ALA A 75 27.66 14.16 -38.33
C ALA A 75 26.15 14.25 -38.02
N CYS A 76 25.62 13.26 -37.30
CA CYS A 76 24.24 13.25 -36.83
C CYS A 76 23.96 14.46 -35.92
N TYR A 77 24.86 14.75 -34.97
CA TYR A 77 24.71 15.88 -34.04
C TYR A 77 24.63 17.23 -34.77
N VAL A 78 25.46 17.42 -35.80
CA VAL A 78 25.48 18.67 -36.59
C VAL A 78 24.30 18.79 -37.56
N CYS A 79 23.76 17.68 -38.06
CA CYS A 79 22.73 17.71 -39.10
C CYS A 79 21.29 17.52 -38.57
N PHE A 80 21.09 16.87 -37.42
CA PHE A 80 19.76 16.53 -36.91
C PHE A 80 19.08 17.70 -36.18
N ASN A 81 17.74 17.71 -36.23
CA ASN A 81 16.92 18.57 -35.38
C ASN A 81 16.77 17.95 -33.97
N LYS A 82 16.17 18.68 -33.01
CA LYS A 82 16.00 18.22 -31.62
C LYS A 82 15.38 16.81 -31.53
N THR A 83 14.31 16.55 -32.29
CA THR A 83 13.56 15.29 -32.26
C THR A 83 14.37 14.11 -32.82
N ASP A 84 15.04 14.31 -33.96
CA ASP A 84 15.88 13.29 -34.58
C ASP A 84 17.11 13.00 -33.71
N THR A 85 17.68 14.02 -33.06
CA THR A 85 18.79 13.86 -32.12
C THR A 85 18.35 13.05 -30.90
N LYS A 86 17.25 13.37 -30.21
CA LYS A 86 16.77 12.58 -29.06
C LYS A 86 16.48 11.11 -29.43
N LYS A 87 16.08 10.81 -30.67
CA LYS A 87 15.90 9.42 -31.16
C LYS A 87 17.22 8.71 -31.46
N ALA A 88 18.24 9.45 -31.91
CA ALA A 88 19.50 8.88 -32.35
C ALA A 88 20.50 8.64 -31.21
N PHE A 89 20.33 9.28 -30.07
CA PHE A 89 21.26 9.21 -28.95
C PHE A 89 20.54 8.79 -27.68
N PHE A 90 21.11 7.83 -26.96
CA PHE A 90 20.60 7.42 -25.65
C PHE A 90 20.75 8.54 -24.60
N ASN A 91 21.80 9.37 -24.70
CA ASN A 91 22.05 10.49 -23.81
C ASN A 91 22.79 11.64 -24.53
N VAL A 92 22.06 12.47 -25.27
CA VAL A 92 22.64 13.56 -26.08
C VAL A 92 23.22 14.69 -25.22
N SER A 93 22.58 15.03 -24.10
CA SER A 93 23.04 16.10 -23.23
C SER A 93 24.41 15.77 -22.66
N GLN A 94 24.64 14.52 -22.26
CA GLN A 94 25.92 14.02 -21.79
C GLN A 94 27.02 14.15 -22.84
N LEU A 95 26.72 13.76 -24.09
CA LEU A 95 27.63 13.94 -25.21
C LEU A 95 27.98 15.43 -25.45
N SER A 96 26.99 16.30 -25.31
CA SER A 96 27.08 17.74 -25.61
C SER A 96 27.98 18.52 -24.64
N VAL A 97 28.24 17.97 -23.45
CA VAL A 97 29.10 18.56 -22.41
C VAL A 97 30.42 17.81 -22.22
N SER A 98 30.68 16.79 -23.04
CA SER A 98 31.96 16.08 -23.05
C SER A 98 33.08 16.99 -23.57
N ASP A 99 34.30 16.77 -23.11
CA ASP A 99 35.45 17.60 -23.49
C ASP A 99 35.67 17.59 -25.02
N ASP A 100 35.50 16.44 -25.69
CA ASP A 100 35.58 16.34 -27.16
C ASP A 100 34.59 17.27 -27.87
N TYR A 101 33.34 17.36 -27.42
CA TYR A 101 32.35 18.23 -28.07
C TYR A 101 32.56 19.70 -27.70
N LEU A 102 32.89 19.99 -26.45
CA LEU A 102 33.16 21.34 -25.98
C LEU A 102 34.39 21.97 -26.65
N GLU A 103 35.39 21.15 -27.02
CA GLU A 103 36.60 21.60 -27.71
C GLU A 103 36.45 21.58 -29.24
N ASN A 104 35.84 20.53 -29.81
CA ASN A 104 35.89 20.28 -31.24
C ASN A 104 34.60 20.60 -32.01
N ILE A 105 33.45 20.77 -31.35
CA ILE A 105 32.15 21.01 -32.02
C ILE A 105 31.54 22.36 -31.59
N ILE A 106 31.29 22.51 -30.30
CA ILE A 106 30.57 23.66 -29.71
C ILE A 106 31.19 25.02 -30.08
N PRO A 107 32.53 25.19 -30.18
CA PRO A 107 33.11 26.51 -30.49
C PRO A 107 32.73 27.09 -31.85
N TRP A 108 32.27 26.26 -32.79
CA TRP A 108 31.85 26.71 -34.13
C TRP A 108 30.44 26.25 -34.51
N TYR A 109 29.80 25.40 -33.71
CA TYR A 109 28.43 24.96 -33.94
C TYR A 109 27.69 24.72 -32.63
N ILE A 110 26.77 25.64 -32.30
CA ILE A 110 25.87 25.55 -31.15
C ILE A 110 24.45 25.35 -31.67
N PRO A 111 23.83 24.18 -31.46
CA PRO A 111 22.43 23.99 -31.81
C PRO A 111 21.52 24.96 -31.06
N LYS A 112 20.48 25.50 -31.71
CA LYS A 112 19.48 26.39 -31.04
C LYS A 112 18.82 25.76 -29.81
N TRP A 113 18.75 24.43 -29.77
CA TRP A 113 18.17 23.66 -28.66
C TRP A 113 19.18 23.31 -27.56
N TYR A 114 20.46 23.70 -27.68
CA TYR A 114 21.54 23.30 -26.77
C TYR A 114 21.25 23.71 -25.32
N SER A 115 21.06 25.00 -25.06
CA SER A 115 20.82 25.51 -23.70
C SER A 115 19.60 24.84 -23.05
N ASN A 116 18.48 24.75 -23.78
CA ASN A 116 17.26 24.11 -23.30
C ASN A 116 17.47 22.62 -23.00
N LEU A 117 18.23 21.91 -23.86
CA LEU A 117 18.53 20.50 -23.66
C LEU A 117 19.38 20.26 -22.41
N ILE A 118 20.42 21.07 -22.18
CA ILE A 118 21.30 20.93 -21.01
C ILE A 118 20.52 21.20 -19.71
N ASN A 119 19.64 22.20 -19.72
CA ASN A 119 18.77 22.51 -18.60
C ASN A 119 17.70 21.42 -18.35
N GLU A 120 17.11 20.85 -19.41
CA GLU A 120 16.13 19.75 -19.32
C GLU A 120 16.77 18.45 -18.78
N ASP A 121 17.88 18.04 -19.37
CA ASP A 121 18.43 16.69 -19.15
C ASP A 121 19.48 16.63 -18.03
N MET A 122 20.00 17.79 -17.58
CA MET A 122 20.97 17.92 -16.48
C MET A 122 22.10 16.85 -16.51
N PRO A 123 23.03 16.91 -17.48
CA PRO A 123 24.05 15.87 -17.68
C PRO A 123 25.06 15.76 -16.52
N TRP A 124 25.41 14.55 -16.11
CA TRP A 124 26.21 14.33 -14.89
C TRP A 124 27.66 14.84 -14.98
N GLU A 125 28.27 14.94 -16.17
CA GLU A 125 29.66 15.43 -16.30
C GLU A 125 29.74 16.96 -16.18
N LEU A 126 28.60 17.64 -16.30
CA LEU A 126 28.53 19.09 -16.15
C LEU A 126 28.53 19.44 -14.66
N ASN A 127 29.72 19.52 -14.07
CA ASN A 127 29.87 20.05 -12.71
C ASN A 127 29.68 21.58 -12.67
N TYR A 128 29.59 22.15 -11.48
CA TYR A 128 29.32 23.58 -11.29
C TYR A 128 30.37 24.48 -11.96
N GLU A 129 31.65 24.16 -11.84
CA GLU A 129 32.73 24.95 -12.46
C GLU A 129 32.66 24.92 -14.00
N LYS A 130 32.41 23.74 -14.59
CA LYS A 130 32.20 23.60 -16.04
C LYS A 130 30.97 24.39 -16.48
N MET A 131 29.86 24.34 -15.73
CA MET A 131 28.67 25.14 -16.00
C MET A 131 28.99 26.65 -15.98
N MET A 132 29.70 27.13 -14.96
CA MET A 132 30.11 28.53 -14.85
C MET A 132 31.04 28.97 -15.99
N ALA A 133 31.95 28.09 -16.43
CA ALA A 133 32.82 28.37 -17.56
C ALA A 133 32.05 28.52 -18.89
N LEU A 134 31.00 27.72 -19.09
CA LEU A 134 30.11 27.84 -20.25
C LEU A 134 29.26 29.11 -20.20
N TYR A 135 28.73 29.44 -19.01
CA TYR A 135 27.98 30.67 -18.78
C TYR A 135 28.83 31.92 -19.08
N LYS A 136 30.04 32.01 -18.54
CA LYS A 136 30.96 33.14 -18.79
C LYS A 136 31.37 33.30 -20.26
N LYS A 137 31.30 32.23 -21.05
CA LYS A 137 31.56 32.25 -22.50
C LYS A 137 30.30 32.55 -23.34
N GLY A 138 29.14 32.75 -22.72
CA GLY A 138 27.86 32.96 -23.40
C GLY A 138 27.34 31.71 -24.13
N LEU A 139 27.80 30.52 -23.75
CA LEU A 139 27.47 29.25 -24.42
C LEU A 139 26.28 28.53 -23.77
N LEU A 140 25.97 28.85 -22.51
CA LEU A 140 24.90 28.27 -21.73
C LEU A 140 24.29 29.36 -20.85
N GLU A 141 22.97 29.47 -20.86
CA GLU A 141 22.24 30.23 -19.84
C GLU A 141 21.69 29.22 -18.82
N PRO A 142 22.30 29.10 -17.63
CA PRO A 142 21.89 28.09 -16.66
C PRO A 142 20.56 28.49 -16.00
N SER A 143 19.59 27.60 -16.03
CA SER A 143 18.36 27.74 -15.23
C SER A 143 18.65 27.59 -13.75
N HIS A 144 17.77 28.13 -12.90
CA HIS A 144 17.84 27.93 -11.44
C HIS A 144 17.92 26.44 -11.08
N ALA A 145 17.08 25.60 -11.70
CA ALA A 145 17.07 24.16 -11.45
C ALA A 145 18.43 23.49 -11.74
N LEU A 146 19.12 23.91 -12.82
CA LEU A 146 20.46 23.41 -13.10
C LEU A 146 21.48 23.88 -12.06
N ILE A 147 21.40 25.14 -11.64
CA ILE A 147 22.27 25.69 -10.57
C ILE A 147 22.07 24.90 -9.27
N LEU A 148 20.82 24.67 -8.85
CA LEU A 148 20.46 23.91 -7.65
C LEU A 148 20.91 22.45 -7.71
N ALA A 149 20.98 21.86 -8.90
CA ALA A 149 21.50 20.51 -9.10
C ALA A 149 23.04 20.43 -9.01
N ARG A 150 23.76 21.53 -9.27
CA ARG A 150 25.23 21.53 -9.35
C ARG A 150 25.94 22.18 -8.18
N LEU A 151 25.42 23.31 -7.69
CA LEU A 151 26.05 24.09 -6.63
C LEU A 151 26.28 23.27 -5.36
N PRO A 152 25.32 22.47 -4.84
CA PRO A 152 25.57 21.63 -3.68
C PRO A 152 26.82 20.75 -3.81
N ASN A 153 27.09 20.24 -5.01
CA ASN A 153 28.19 19.31 -5.25
C ASN A 153 29.53 20.01 -5.46
N ALA A 154 29.52 21.34 -5.67
CA ALA A 154 30.71 22.10 -6.03
C ALA A 154 31.80 22.03 -4.95
N ILE A 155 31.40 22.02 -3.67
CA ILE A 155 32.30 22.03 -2.52
C ILE A 155 32.94 20.66 -2.21
N VAL A 156 32.69 19.64 -3.05
CA VAL A 156 33.29 18.31 -2.92
C VAL A 156 34.04 17.94 -4.20
N GLU A 157 35.30 17.57 -4.03
CA GLU A 157 36.18 17.09 -5.08
C GLU A 157 36.41 15.59 -4.90
N SER A 158 36.12 14.77 -5.92
CA SER A 158 36.40 13.33 -5.92
C SER A 158 37.59 12.98 -6.83
N LYS A 159 38.51 12.15 -6.33
CA LYS A 159 39.70 11.67 -7.05
C LYS A 159 39.82 10.16 -6.95
N TRP A 160 40.18 9.55 -8.08
CA TRP A 160 40.54 8.13 -8.12
C TRP A 160 42.03 7.96 -7.82
N GLU A 161 42.33 7.31 -6.70
CA GLU A 161 43.70 6.98 -6.27
C GLU A 161 43.75 5.52 -5.81
N ASN A 162 44.72 4.74 -6.30
CA ASN A 162 44.93 3.33 -5.90
C ASN A 162 43.67 2.46 -5.96
N ASN A 163 42.88 2.55 -7.05
CA ASN A 163 41.58 1.86 -7.22
C ASN A 163 40.53 2.17 -6.15
N LYS A 164 40.66 3.29 -5.43
CA LYS A 164 39.66 3.80 -4.49
C LYS A 164 39.25 5.21 -4.89
N ASN A 165 37.96 5.50 -4.81
CA ASN A 165 37.45 6.85 -4.98
C ASN A 165 37.53 7.59 -3.64
N ARG A 166 38.36 8.64 -3.56
CA ARG A 166 38.54 9.50 -2.39
C ARG A 166 37.86 10.82 -2.61
N SER A 167 37.19 11.36 -1.59
CA SER A 167 36.49 12.64 -1.68
C SER A 167 37.06 13.65 -0.67
N PHE A 168 37.11 14.92 -1.08
CA PHE A 168 37.71 16.01 -0.32
C PHE A 168 36.75 17.21 -0.25
N TYR A 169 36.68 17.85 0.90
CA TYR A 169 35.98 19.11 1.11
C TYR A 169 36.81 20.29 0.57
N ARG A 170 36.20 21.11 -0.30
CA ARG A 170 36.81 22.23 -1.05
C ARG A 170 35.86 23.44 -1.15
N PRO A 171 35.57 24.16 -0.05
CA PRO A 171 34.65 25.30 -0.07
C PRO A 171 35.21 26.51 -0.85
N GLU A 172 36.51 26.54 -1.16
CA GLU A 172 37.17 27.66 -1.83
C GLU A 172 36.59 27.95 -3.22
N VAL A 173 35.96 26.94 -3.84
CA VAL A 173 35.23 27.08 -5.11
C VAL A 173 34.16 28.17 -5.08
N LEU A 174 33.53 28.39 -3.91
CA LEU A 174 32.46 29.37 -3.76
C LEU A 174 32.95 30.81 -3.95
N HIS A 175 34.25 31.06 -3.78
CA HIS A 175 34.85 32.39 -3.92
C HIS A 175 35.37 32.68 -5.34
N LYS A 176 35.37 31.70 -6.25
CA LYS A 176 35.93 31.87 -7.60
C LYS A 176 35.05 32.73 -8.53
N HIS A 177 33.75 32.73 -8.28
CA HIS A 177 32.74 33.41 -9.09
C HIS A 177 31.92 34.31 -8.17
N LYS A 178 31.83 35.60 -8.51
CA LYS A 178 31.09 36.60 -7.71
C LYS A 178 29.60 36.25 -7.63
N GLU A 179 29.06 35.80 -8.76
CA GLU A 179 27.68 35.34 -8.95
C GLU A 179 27.29 34.22 -7.96
N THR A 180 28.27 33.41 -7.52
CA THR A 180 28.00 32.30 -6.59
C THR A 180 27.47 32.80 -5.25
N LEU A 181 28.11 33.83 -4.65
CA LEU A 181 27.75 34.33 -3.32
C LEU A 181 26.75 35.49 -3.38
N ASP A 182 26.75 36.25 -4.47
CA ASP A 182 25.83 37.37 -4.65
C ASP A 182 24.42 36.86 -4.99
N ASP A 183 24.30 35.83 -5.83
CA ASP A 183 23.01 35.36 -6.39
C ASP A 183 22.76 33.86 -6.15
N HIS A 184 23.61 32.97 -6.68
CA HIS A 184 23.28 31.53 -6.79
C HIS A 184 23.06 30.83 -5.44
N ILE A 185 23.79 31.23 -4.40
CA ILE A 185 23.63 30.67 -3.06
C ILE A 185 22.24 30.95 -2.46
N TRP A 186 21.59 32.04 -2.88
CA TRP A 186 20.27 32.42 -2.36
C TRP A 186 19.15 31.57 -2.95
N PHE A 187 19.31 31.05 -4.18
CA PHE A 187 18.36 30.09 -4.76
C PHE A 187 18.19 28.84 -3.88
N LEU A 188 19.23 28.44 -3.14
CA LEU A 188 19.12 27.31 -2.19
C LEU A 188 18.07 27.56 -1.11
N PHE A 189 17.84 28.81 -0.70
CA PHE A 189 16.85 29.20 0.30
C PHE A 189 15.45 29.44 -0.30
N GLU A 190 15.35 29.56 -1.62
CA GLU A 190 14.13 29.99 -2.33
C GLU A 190 13.42 28.83 -3.06
N GLU A 191 14.19 27.84 -3.54
CA GLU A 191 13.71 26.71 -4.36
C GLU A 191 14.23 25.35 -3.83
N GLU A 192 13.52 24.26 -4.17
CA GLU A 192 13.86 22.92 -3.69
C GLU A 192 15.20 22.42 -4.26
N SER A 193 16.08 21.90 -3.40
CA SER A 193 17.42 21.43 -3.78
C SER A 193 17.85 20.17 -3.04
N GLY A 194 18.89 19.51 -3.54
CA GLY A 194 19.49 18.31 -2.94
C GLY A 194 20.52 18.57 -1.83
N ILE A 195 20.62 19.81 -1.32
CA ILE A 195 21.65 20.23 -0.35
C ILE A 195 21.69 19.37 0.92
N ASN A 196 20.55 18.80 1.31
CA ASN A 196 20.37 17.97 2.50
C ASN A 196 20.71 16.48 2.30
N ASN A 197 20.84 15.99 1.05
CA ASN A 197 20.92 14.55 0.75
C ASN A 197 22.30 14.06 0.30
N TYR A 198 23.20 14.96 -0.10
CA TYR A 198 24.36 14.58 -0.93
C TYR A 198 25.52 13.91 -0.17
N TYR A 199 25.53 13.93 1.18
CA TYR A 199 26.74 13.57 1.95
C TYR A 199 26.62 12.35 2.85
N ASN A 200 25.44 11.74 2.97
CA ASN A 200 25.23 10.64 3.92
C ASN A 200 26.06 9.38 3.61
N TYR A 201 26.64 9.27 2.41
CA TYR A 201 27.43 8.14 1.92
C TYR A 201 28.88 8.51 1.55
N LEU A 202 29.29 9.78 1.71
CA LEU A 202 30.61 10.25 1.30
C LEU A 202 31.56 10.29 2.49
N HIS A 203 32.65 9.53 2.42
CA HIS A 203 33.78 9.69 3.34
C HIS A 203 34.69 10.81 2.82
N LEU A 204 34.85 11.88 3.61
CA LEU A 204 35.70 13.02 3.27
C LEU A 204 37.02 12.96 4.03
N GLU A 205 38.13 12.87 3.30
CA GLU A 205 39.48 12.65 3.88
C GLU A 205 39.94 13.81 4.77
N ASN A 206 39.57 15.06 4.41
CA ASN A 206 40.01 16.28 5.09
C ASN A 206 38.89 16.97 5.90
N TYR A 207 37.78 16.30 6.17
CA TYR A 207 36.65 16.89 6.88
C TYR A 207 36.10 15.96 7.97
N LYS A 208 36.07 16.45 9.21
CA LYS A 208 35.65 15.69 10.39
C LYS A 208 34.26 16.06 10.92
N GLY A 209 33.56 16.99 10.27
CA GLY A 209 32.28 17.53 10.73
C GLY A 209 31.03 16.70 10.36
N GLY A 210 31.18 15.42 9.99
CA GLY A 210 30.08 14.52 9.66
C GLY A 210 29.30 14.93 8.39
N ASN A 211 27.97 14.80 8.44
CA ASN A 211 27.10 15.07 7.28
C ASN A 211 26.66 16.56 7.18
N ASP A 212 27.10 17.42 8.11
CA ASP A 212 26.67 18.82 8.22
C ASP A 212 27.52 19.79 7.37
N ILE A 213 28.08 19.33 6.25
CA ILE A 213 29.09 20.07 5.47
C ILE A 213 28.57 21.46 5.09
N TRP A 214 27.42 21.55 4.41
CA TRP A 214 26.85 22.84 4.01
C TRP A 214 26.39 23.70 5.18
N ILE A 215 25.90 23.10 6.27
CA ILE A 215 25.56 23.86 7.47
C ILE A 215 26.82 24.55 8.01
N ASN A 216 27.92 23.81 8.11
CA ASN A 216 29.20 24.35 8.56
C ASN A 216 29.79 25.35 7.56
N THR A 217 29.65 25.12 6.25
CA THR A 217 30.07 26.07 5.21
C THR A 217 29.32 27.39 5.32
N ILE A 218 27.99 27.38 5.40
CA ILE A 218 27.19 28.62 5.53
C ILE A 218 27.50 29.33 6.85
N THR A 219 27.63 28.59 7.95
CA THR A 219 27.97 29.16 9.26
C THR A 219 29.35 29.83 9.23
N TYR A 220 30.33 29.21 8.56
CA TYR A 220 31.65 29.78 8.34
C TYR A 220 31.58 31.05 7.48
N LEU A 221 30.84 31.04 6.36
CA LEU A 221 30.68 32.21 5.51
C LEU A 221 30.03 33.40 6.24
N VAL A 222 29.09 33.14 7.15
CA VAL A 222 28.50 34.18 8.01
C VAL A 222 29.53 34.70 9.03
N ALA A 223 30.29 33.81 9.67
CA ALA A 223 31.31 34.20 10.65
C ALA A 223 32.43 35.06 10.04
N GLU A 224 32.82 34.77 8.79
CA GLU A 224 33.82 35.52 8.03
C GLU A 224 33.25 36.77 7.33
N ASN A 225 32.01 37.16 7.64
CA ASN A 225 31.29 38.29 7.03
C ASN A 225 31.23 38.22 5.49
N LYS A 226 31.25 37.01 4.92
CA LYS A 226 31.05 36.78 3.47
C LYS A 226 29.56 36.67 3.11
N LEU A 227 28.72 36.33 4.08
CA LEU A 227 27.26 36.41 3.96
C LEU A 227 26.71 37.26 5.11
N ASP A 228 25.75 38.14 4.80
CA ASP A 228 25.08 38.95 5.82
C ASP A 228 24.27 38.07 6.77
N ARG A 229 24.60 38.13 8.08
CA ARG A 229 23.97 37.28 9.11
C ARG A 229 22.46 37.47 9.16
N LYS A 230 21.98 38.71 9.10
CA LYS A 230 20.55 39.01 9.20
C LYS A 230 19.79 38.45 8.00
N LYS A 231 20.33 38.63 6.78
CA LYS A 231 19.78 38.08 5.54
C LYS A 231 19.73 36.56 5.59
N VAL A 232 20.79 35.90 6.07
CA VAL A 232 20.80 34.42 6.22
C VAL A 232 19.74 33.97 7.23
N LEU A 233 19.61 34.62 8.40
CA LEU A 233 18.59 34.28 9.39
C LEU A 233 17.17 34.43 8.81
N VAL A 234 16.89 35.55 8.15
CA VAL A 234 15.60 35.83 7.51
C VAL A 234 15.29 34.79 6.43
N ALA A 235 16.23 34.53 5.51
CA ALA A 235 16.06 33.54 4.44
C ALA A 235 15.85 32.12 5.00
N THR A 236 16.61 31.76 6.04
CA THR A 236 16.49 30.46 6.71
C THR A 236 15.09 30.28 7.32
N ILE A 237 14.55 31.30 8.01
CA ILE A 237 13.22 31.22 8.61
C ILE A 237 12.14 31.16 7.52
N TYR A 238 12.25 32.00 6.48
CA TYR A 238 11.28 32.03 5.38
C TYR A 238 11.29 30.79 4.48
N SER A 239 12.33 29.96 4.51
CA SER A 239 12.31 28.64 3.86
C SER A 239 11.08 27.79 4.25
N SER A 240 10.56 27.98 5.47
CA SER A 240 9.34 27.33 5.97
C SER A 240 8.07 27.66 5.17
N THR A 241 8.08 28.78 4.43
CA THR A 241 6.94 29.28 3.63
C THR A 241 7.05 28.93 2.15
N LYS A 242 8.13 28.25 1.73
CA LYS A 242 8.43 27.97 0.31
C LYS A 242 7.86 26.64 -0.20
N GLY A 243 7.12 25.90 0.63
CA GLY A 243 6.53 24.61 0.24
C GLY A 243 7.54 23.46 0.15
N PHE A 244 8.72 23.59 0.77
CA PHE A 244 9.73 22.54 0.78
C PHE A 244 9.25 21.27 1.48
N ASN A 245 9.79 20.11 1.06
CA ASN A 245 9.54 18.84 1.71
C ASN A 245 10.03 18.84 3.18
N LYS A 246 9.59 17.83 3.95
CA LYS A 246 9.89 17.70 5.40
C LYS A 246 11.39 17.67 5.70
N THR A 247 12.17 16.99 4.87
CA THR A 247 13.61 16.80 5.10
C THR A 247 14.37 18.11 4.87
N LEU A 248 14.11 18.79 3.76
CA LEU A 248 14.77 20.05 3.42
C LEU A 248 14.36 21.18 4.39
N SER A 249 13.07 21.30 4.71
CA SER A 249 12.60 22.25 5.74
C SER A 249 13.26 21.97 7.09
N GLY A 250 13.37 20.69 7.46
CA GLY A 250 14.05 20.28 8.68
C GLY A 250 15.54 20.63 8.69
N TRP A 251 16.21 20.58 7.55
CA TRP A 251 17.63 20.91 7.40
C TRP A 251 17.90 22.41 7.58
N PHE A 252 17.08 23.29 7.01
CA PHE A 252 17.20 24.74 7.24
C PHE A 252 17.01 25.12 8.70
N PHE A 253 16.12 24.45 9.42
CA PHE A 253 15.95 24.72 10.86
C PHE A 253 17.08 24.11 11.72
N ASP A 254 17.83 23.12 11.24
CA ASP A 254 19.11 22.73 11.85
C ASP A 254 20.18 23.81 11.63
N LEU A 255 20.23 24.42 10.43
CA LEU A 255 21.08 25.59 10.17
C LEU A 255 20.71 26.74 11.11
N LEU A 256 19.42 27.05 11.30
CA LEU A 256 18.99 28.07 12.25
C LEU A 256 19.46 27.76 13.67
N ILE A 257 19.35 26.50 14.11
CA ILE A 257 19.85 26.07 15.43
C ILE A 257 21.37 26.28 15.53
N LYS A 258 22.13 25.97 14.47
CA LYS A 258 23.58 26.15 14.42
C LYS A 258 23.99 27.62 14.45
N LEU A 259 23.28 28.49 13.73
CA LEU A 259 23.49 29.94 13.73
C LEU A 259 23.19 30.58 15.09
N ASN A 260 22.40 29.89 15.92
CA ASN A 260 22.07 30.21 17.31
C ASN A 260 21.67 31.70 17.51
N PRO A 261 20.49 32.12 17.01
CA PRO A 261 20.00 33.48 17.19
C PRO A 261 19.95 33.89 18.67
N SER A 262 20.47 35.07 18.98
CA SER A 262 20.38 35.67 20.31
C SER A 262 18.92 36.04 20.66
N GLN A 263 18.64 36.30 21.94
CA GLN A 263 17.29 36.73 22.37
C GLN A 263 16.86 38.03 21.68
N ASP A 264 17.79 38.97 21.47
CA ASP A 264 17.51 40.23 20.76
C ASP A 264 17.24 40.00 19.27
N GLU A 265 17.98 39.10 18.62
CA GLU A 265 17.70 38.69 17.23
C GLU A 265 16.31 38.05 17.12
N VAL A 266 15.96 37.13 18.03
CA VAL A 266 14.62 36.52 18.10
C VAL A 266 13.52 37.57 18.31
N LEU A 267 13.73 38.54 19.21
CA LEU A 267 12.79 39.62 19.46
C LEU A 267 12.66 40.56 18.25
N SER A 268 13.73 40.79 17.50
CA SER A 268 13.73 41.63 16.30
C SER A 268 13.07 40.95 15.10
N LEU A 269 13.15 39.61 15.01
CA LEU A 269 12.64 38.79 13.90
C LEU A 269 11.31 38.08 14.24
N GLN A 270 10.54 38.60 15.21
CA GLN A 270 9.32 37.93 15.68
C GLN A 270 8.33 37.65 14.54
N ASN A 271 8.20 38.56 13.57
CA ASN A 271 7.25 38.39 12.46
C ASN A 271 7.61 37.18 11.58
N GLU A 272 8.90 37.02 11.28
CA GLU A 272 9.46 35.92 10.52
C GLU A 272 9.24 34.60 11.28
N PHE A 273 9.52 34.58 12.59
CA PHE A 273 9.25 33.40 13.43
C PHE A 273 7.76 33.07 13.50
N PHE A 274 6.86 34.05 13.59
CA PHE A 274 5.41 33.82 13.54
C PHE A 274 4.98 33.23 12.19
N ALA A 275 5.51 33.72 11.07
CA ALA A 275 5.23 33.16 9.75
C ALA A 275 5.58 31.66 9.68
N ALA A 276 6.70 31.27 10.29
CA ALA A 276 7.15 29.88 10.34
C ALA A 276 6.27 28.94 11.19
N LEU A 277 5.41 29.46 12.07
CA LEU A 277 4.44 28.63 12.81
C LEU A 277 3.37 28.00 11.91
N ASN A 278 3.13 28.56 10.73
CA ASN A 278 2.20 28.01 9.74
C ASN A 278 2.80 26.87 8.91
N SER A 279 4.05 26.47 9.19
CA SER A 279 4.68 25.36 8.47
C SER A 279 3.92 24.04 8.71
N PRO A 280 3.71 23.19 7.69
CA PRO A 280 3.12 21.87 7.90
C PRO A 280 4.07 20.90 8.64
N HIS A 281 5.33 21.28 8.87
CA HIS A 281 6.37 20.41 9.40
C HIS A 281 6.63 20.66 10.88
N SER A 282 6.32 19.69 11.74
CA SER A 282 6.43 19.84 13.20
C SER A 282 7.85 20.17 13.71
N LYS A 283 8.92 19.77 13.01
CA LYS A 283 10.30 20.15 13.38
C LYS A 283 10.52 21.67 13.29
N VAL A 284 9.94 22.31 12.27
CA VAL A 284 9.99 23.77 12.08
C VAL A 284 9.29 24.45 13.25
N ILE A 285 8.02 24.09 13.48
CA ILE A 285 7.20 24.63 14.57
C ILE A 285 7.89 24.47 15.93
N ASN A 286 8.35 23.25 16.27
CA ASN A 286 9.03 23.00 17.55
C ASN A 286 10.29 23.85 17.72
N THR A 287 11.03 24.10 16.64
CA THR A 287 12.23 24.95 16.68
C THR A 287 11.85 26.41 16.94
N VAL A 288 10.80 26.93 16.30
CA VAL A 288 10.26 28.26 16.60
C VAL A 288 9.80 28.37 18.06
N LEU A 289 9.01 27.40 18.53
CA LEU A 289 8.52 27.38 19.91
C LEU A 289 9.66 27.28 20.93
N LYS A 290 10.77 26.60 20.61
CA LYS A 290 11.98 26.61 21.44
C LYS A 290 12.51 28.02 21.65
N TYR A 291 12.61 28.84 20.58
CA TYR A 291 13.08 30.22 20.67
C TYR A 291 12.05 31.14 21.35
N PHE A 292 10.77 31.04 21.00
CA PHE A 292 9.71 31.80 21.69
C PHE A 292 9.65 31.51 23.18
N LYS A 293 9.85 30.26 23.60
CA LYS A 293 9.92 29.90 25.02
C LYS A 293 11.06 30.61 25.77
N LEU A 294 12.15 31.00 25.10
CA LEU A 294 13.24 31.76 25.72
C LEU A 294 12.88 33.23 25.95
N VAL A 295 12.04 33.82 25.10
CA VAL A 295 11.71 35.26 25.11
C VAL A 295 10.30 35.57 25.61
N ALA A 296 9.44 34.56 25.82
CA ALA A 296 8.02 34.75 26.19
C ALA A 296 7.80 35.49 27.52
N ASN A 297 8.81 35.54 28.39
CA ASN A 297 8.77 36.31 29.65
C ASN A 297 9.23 37.77 29.49
N GLN A 298 9.66 38.19 28.29
CA GLN A 298 10.14 39.54 28.01
C GLN A 298 8.97 40.48 27.65
N LYS A 299 9.03 41.73 28.11
CA LYS A 299 7.98 42.74 27.83
C LYS A 299 7.85 43.10 26.34
N LYS A 300 8.92 42.92 25.56
CA LYS A 300 8.97 43.17 24.10
C LYS A 300 8.36 42.03 23.27
N PHE A 301 8.01 40.91 23.88
CA PHE A 301 7.39 39.78 23.18
C PHE A 301 5.96 40.12 22.76
N LYS A 302 5.61 39.87 21.49
CA LYS A 302 4.28 40.09 20.91
C LYS A 302 3.29 39.02 21.38
N HIS A 303 3.00 39.01 22.67
CA HIS A 303 2.20 37.97 23.32
C HIS A 303 0.77 37.87 22.78
N LYS A 304 0.14 38.98 22.38
CA LYS A 304 -1.21 38.97 21.77
C LYS A 304 -1.22 38.15 20.46
N VAL A 305 -0.24 38.39 19.59
CA VAL A 305 -0.07 37.64 18.34
C VAL A 305 0.16 36.15 18.62
N PHE A 306 0.93 35.81 19.65
CA PHE A 306 1.10 34.40 20.03
C PHE A 306 -0.20 33.76 20.52
N ILE A 307 -1.00 34.46 21.34
CA ILE A 307 -2.30 33.98 21.82
C ILE A 307 -3.27 33.76 20.64
N GLU A 308 -3.30 34.67 19.67
CA GLU A 308 -4.11 34.54 18.45
C GLU A 308 -3.69 33.31 17.62
N ASN A 309 -2.38 33.03 17.52
CA ASN A 309 -1.84 31.86 16.84
C ASN A 309 -1.86 30.58 17.69
N ALA A 310 -2.33 30.62 18.95
CA ALA A 310 -2.24 29.46 19.83
C ALA A 310 -3.14 28.31 19.35
N SER A 311 -4.32 28.60 18.81
CA SER A 311 -5.31 27.58 18.42
C SER A 311 -4.78 26.57 17.41
N ILE A 312 -4.13 27.03 16.34
CA ILE A 312 -3.55 26.13 15.33
C ILE A 312 -2.46 25.23 15.92
N LEU A 313 -1.75 25.70 16.94
CA LEU A 313 -0.70 24.95 17.60
C LEU A 313 -1.25 23.95 18.63
N LEU A 314 -2.35 24.28 19.31
CA LEU A 314 -3.00 23.41 20.30
C LEU A 314 -3.78 22.28 19.65
N ASN A 315 -4.29 22.51 18.43
CA ASN A 315 -4.92 21.49 17.59
C ASN A 315 -3.92 20.64 16.79
N SER A 316 -2.61 20.80 17.03
CA SER A 316 -1.59 20.00 16.34
C SER A 316 -1.61 18.54 16.81
N GLU A 317 -1.53 17.60 15.86
CA GLU A 317 -1.31 16.17 16.16
C GLU A 317 0.03 15.90 16.88
N THR A 318 0.97 16.86 16.83
CA THR A 318 2.28 16.69 17.48
C THR A 318 2.23 17.12 18.94
N LYS A 319 2.22 16.14 19.86
CA LYS A 319 2.25 16.35 21.32
C LYS A 319 3.26 17.39 21.81
N SER A 320 4.47 17.43 21.26
CA SER A 320 5.51 18.38 21.70
C SER A 320 5.18 19.83 21.35
N VAL A 321 4.44 20.06 20.26
CA VAL A 321 3.96 21.38 19.82
C VAL A 321 2.93 21.89 20.84
N VAL A 322 1.84 21.15 21.03
CA VAL A 322 0.78 21.48 22.01
C VAL A 322 1.37 21.74 23.40
N ASN A 323 2.23 20.84 23.86
CA ASN A 323 2.87 20.95 25.16
C ASN A 323 3.77 22.20 25.29
N SER A 324 4.50 22.56 24.24
CA SER A 324 5.35 23.76 24.23
C SER A 324 4.51 25.04 24.16
N THR A 325 3.41 25.03 23.41
CA THR A 325 2.44 26.13 23.36
C THR A 325 1.84 26.39 24.74
N LEU A 326 1.36 25.37 25.44
CA LEU A 326 0.86 25.49 26.81
C LEU A 326 1.93 26.05 27.78
N MET A 327 3.20 25.66 27.61
CA MET A 327 4.30 26.22 28.42
C MET A 327 4.55 27.71 28.14
N ILE A 328 4.42 28.14 26.88
CA ILE A 328 4.58 29.54 26.50
C ILE A 328 3.38 30.35 27.04
N LEU A 329 2.16 29.82 26.91
CA LEU A 329 0.96 30.42 27.50
C LEU A 329 1.08 30.59 29.03
N ASP A 330 1.55 29.58 29.76
CA ASP A 330 1.84 29.69 31.21
C ASP A 330 2.88 30.78 31.52
N LYS A 331 3.93 30.92 30.69
CA LYS A 331 4.92 32.00 30.83
C LYS A 331 4.32 33.38 30.58
N ILE A 332 3.47 33.52 29.55
CA ILE A 332 2.79 34.77 29.23
C ILE A 332 1.84 35.16 30.37
N ALA A 333 1.05 34.22 30.90
CA ALA A 333 0.11 34.46 32.00
C ALA A 333 0.80 35.00 33.26
N LYS A 334 2.03 34.53 33.56
CA LYS A 334 2.83 35.03 34.68
C LYS A 334 3.21 36.51 34.55
N VAL A 335 3.43 37.00 33.33
CA VAL A 335 3.89 38.37 33.05
C VAL A 335 2.71 39.31 32.82
N TYR A 336 1.68 38.85 32.10
CA TYR A 336 0.56 39.67 31.65
C TYR A 336 -0.76 39.18 32.25
N LYS A 337 -1.01 39.55 33.51
CA LYS A 337 -2.24 39.18 34.24
C LYS A 337 -3.53 39.63 33.54
N SER A 338 -3.49 40.68 32.73
CA SER A 338 -4.63 41.14 31.92
C SER A 338 -5.08 40.13 30.87
N SER A 339 -4.21 39.19 30.48
CA SER A 339 -4.49 38.19 29.45
C SER A 339 -4.88 36.83 30.01
N SER A 340 -4.97 36.67 31.34
CA SER A 340 -5.20 35.38 32.00
C SER A 340 -6.46 34.66 31.50
N ILE A 341 -7.59 35.36 31.38
CA ILE A 341 -8.84 34.76 30.90
C ILE A 341 -8.70 34.27 29.46
N SER A 342 -8.14 35.09 28.56
CA SER A 342 -7.90 34.70 27.16
C SER A 342 -6.96 33.49 27.05
N ILE A 343 -5.94 33.42 27.90
CA ILE A 343 -5.03 32.28 27.99
C ILE A 343 -5.75 31.03 28.50
N CYS A 344 -6.62 31.15 29.50
CA CYS A 344 -7.42 30.02 30.00
C CYS A 344 -8.38 29.49 28.92
N LYS A 345 -9.04 30.36 28.15
CA LYS A 345 -9.85 29.95 26.99
C LYS A 345 -9.01 29.19 25.95
N LYS A 346 -7.84 29.72 25.59
CA LYS A 346 -6.91 29.00 24.69
C LYS A 346 -6.45 27.67 25.29
N ALA A 347 -6.13 27.61 26.57
CA ALA A 347 -5.77 26.35 27.22
C ALA A 347 -6.90 25.32 27.19
N ALA A 348 -8.18 25.76 27.29
CA ALA A 348 -9.34 24.88 27.22
C ALA A 348 -9.44 24.17 25.86
N GLU A 349 -9.06 24.80 24.76
CA GLU A 349 -8.99 24.15 23.43
C GLU A 349 -8.10 22.88 23.43
N ALA A 350 -7.12 22.78 24.33
CA ALA A 350 -6.27 21.58 24.45
C ALA A 350 -6.90 20.44 25.27
N LEU A 351 -8.09 20.64 25.85
CA LEU A 351 -8.82 19.61 26.61
C LEU A 351 -9.43 18.53 25.71
N ILE A 352 -9.65 18.82 24.42
CA ILE A 352 -10.07 17.82 23.42
C ILE A 352 -8.97 16.79 23.11
N ASN A 353 -7.72 17.08 23.49
CA ASN A 353 -6.59 16.23 23.14
C ASN A 353 -6.70 14.84 23.79
N VAL A 354 -6.42 13.79 23.03
CA VAL A 354 -6.51 12.40 23.50
C VAL A 354 -5.38 11.98 24.48
N ASP A 355 -4.40 12.85 24.71
CA ASP A 355 -3.34 12.62 25.69
C ASP A 355 -3.68 13.21 27.06
N GLU A 356 -3.88 12.33 28.05
CA GLU A 356 -4.17 12.69 29.45
C GLU A 356 -3.20 13.75 30.01
N LYS A 357 -1.90 13.69 29.68
CA LYS A 357 -0.91 14.65 30.22
C LYS A 357 -1.06 16.04 29.62
N ILE A 358 -1.52 16.14 28.37
CA ILE A 358 -1.86 17.43 27.75
C ILE A 358 -3.10 17.99 28.43
N GLN A 359 -4.18 17.20 28.53
CA GLN A 359 -5.42 17.64 29.21
C GLN A 359 -5.13 18.10 30.64
N LEU A 360 -4.36 17.32 31.40
CA LEU A 360 -4.02 17.66 32.78
C LEU A 360 -3.19 18.96 32.87
N ARG A 361 -2.32 19.22 31.89
CA ARG A 361 -1.55 20.48 31.86
C ARG A 361 -2.45 21.67 31.53
N ALA A 362 -3.37 21.52 30.59
CA ALA A 362 -4.37 22.52 30.26
C ALA A 362 -5.26 22.82 31.48
N ALA A 363 -5.80 21.77 32.11
CA ALA A 363 -6.59 21.83 33.34
C ALA A 363 -5.86 22.60 34.45
N LYS A 364 -4.59 22.31 34.70
CA LYS A 364 -3.78 23.03 35.70
C LYS A 364 -3.52 24.50 35.35
N ILE A 365 -3.45 24.87 34.07
CA ILE A 365 -3.34 26.27 33.65
C ILE A 365 -4.67 26.99 33.93
N ILE A 366 -5.80 26.35 33.63
CA ILE A 366 -7.15 26.86 33.88
C ILE A 366 -7.39 27.02 35.39
N GLU A 367 -7.08 25.99 36.19
CA GLU A 367 -7.16 26.05 37.66
C GLU A 367 -6.33 27.21 38.23
N LYS A 368 -5.10 27.37 37.73
CA LYS A 368 -4.14 28.34 38.30
C LYS A 368 -4.44 29.80 37.96
N TYR A 369 -4.94 30.09 36.76
CA TYR A 369 -5.12 31.47 36.27
C TYR A 369 -6.57 31.84 35.94
N GLY A 370 -7.46 30.86 35.93
CA GLY A 370 -8.89 31.02 35.66
C GLY A 370 -9.67 31.48 36.87
N ASN A 371 -10.98 31.65 36.67
CA ASN A 371 -11.92 31.97 37.74
C ASN A 371 -13.24 31.24 37.46
N PRO A 372 -13.66 30.28 38.31
CA PRO A 372 -14.88 29.49 38.10
C PRO A 372 -16.16 30.32 38.21
N LYS A 373 -16.08 31.60 38.62
CA LYS A 373 -17.22 32.54 38.61
C LYS A 373 -17.41 33.25 37.27
N LYS A 374 -16.51 33.06 36.31
CA LYS A 374 -16.60 33.68 34.97
C LYS A 374 -17.34 32.75 34.03
N GLN A 375 -18.58 33.11 33.71
CA GLN A 375 -19.46 32.30 32.87
C GLN A 375 -18.85 31.95 31.50
N GLU A 376 -18.17 32.91 30.86
CA GLU A 376 -17.47 32.70 29.58
C GLU A 376 -16.37 31.62 29.61
N LEU A 377 -15.85 31.27 30.80
CA LEU A 377 -14.84 30.22 30.97
C LEU A 377 -15.49 28.89 31.39
N LEU A 378 -16.59 28.93 32.15
CA LEU A 378 -17.40 27.75 32.46
C LEU A 378 -17.98 27.13 31.19
N GLU A 379 -18.57 27.96 30.31
CA GLU A 379 -19.14 27.54 29.04
C GLU A 379 -18.07 26.88 28.16
N GLU A 380 -16.89 27.50 28.04
CA GLU A 380 -15.78 26.98 27.24
C GLU A 380 -15.25 25.64 27.76
N VAL A 381 -15.06 25.47 29.08
CA VAL A 381 -14.57 24.21 29.66
C VAL A 381 -15.61 23.10 29.55
N SER A 382 -16.89 23.44 29.70
CA SER A 382 -17.99 22.46 29.64
C SER A 382 -18.13 21.78 28.27
N LEU A 383 -17.73 22.45 27.18
CA LEU A 383 -17.68 21.85 25.82
C LEU A 383 -16.85 20.56 25.74
N TYR A 384 -15.92 20.36 26.67
CA TYR A 384 -14.99 19.22 26.65
C TYR A 384 -15.27 18.21 27.75
N ALA A 385 -16.29 18.42 28.60
CA ALA A 385 -16.52 17.65 29.83
C ALA A 385 -16.55 16.13 29.62
N ASP A 386 -17.22 15.66 28.56
CA ASP A 386 -17.37 14.23 28.24
C ASP A 386 -16.05 13.59 27.79
N ASN A 387 -15.21 14.38 27.13
CA ASN A 387 -13.92 13.95 26.59
C ASN A 387 -12.78 14.02 27.61
N LEU A 388 -13.02 14.55 28.81
CA LEU A 388 -11.99 14.61 29.85
C LEU A 388 -11.63 13.22 30.41
N PHE A 389 -10.35 12.99 30.68
CA PHE A 389 -9.88 11.88 31.51
C PHE A 389 -10.15 12.17 33.00
N HIS A 390 -10.25 11.12 33.83
CA HIS A 390 -10.58 11.25 35.24
C HIS A 390 -9.70 12.28 35.98
N SER A 391 -8.38 12.25 35.76
CA SER A 391 -7.45 13.18 36.41
C SER A 391 -7.66 14.66 36.06
N SER A 392 -8.16 14.94 34.85
CA SER A 392 -8.47 16.32 34.41
C SER A 392 -9.85 16.77 34.90
N LYS A 393 -10.82 15.84 34.99
CA LYS A 393 -12.14 16.10 35.61
C LYS A 393 -11.99 16.52 37.07
N GLU A 394 -11.15 15.82 37.84
CA GLU A 394 -10.91 16.15 39.25
C GLU A 394 -10.36 17.58 39.45
N VAL A 395 -9.41 17.99 38.61
CA VAL A 395 -8.83 19.35 38.64
C VAL A 395 -9.86 20.42 38.23
N LEU A 396 -10.76 20.08 37.30
CA LEU A 396 -11.75 21.00 36.74
C LEU A 396 -13.15 20.87 37.35
N LYS A 397 -13.32 20.16 38.47
CA LYS A 397 -14.63 19.91 39.09
C LYS A 397 -15.47 21.17 39.34
N GLU A 398 -14.82 22.29 39.66
CA GLU A 398 -15.49 23.58 39.89
C GLU A 398 -15.89 24.31 38.58
N TYR A 399 -15.44 23.80 37.44
CA TYR A 399 -15.67 24.36 36.10
C TYR A 399 -16.62 23.50 35.25
N ILE A 400 -16.89 22.26 35.65
CA ILE A 400 -17.79 21.34 34.95
C ILE A 400 -19.19 21.50 35.53
N ILE A 401 -20.12 21.98 34.71
CA ILE A 401 -21.54 22.02 35.07
C ILE A 401 -22.08 20.60 34.92
N SER A 402 -22.63 20.02 35.99
CA SER A 402 -23.25 18.70 35.97
C SER A 402 -24.53 18.74 35.14
N ASN A 403 -24.41 18.55 33.82
CA ASN A 403 -25.54 18.12 33.02
C ASN A 403 -25.60 16.60 33.12
N GLU A 404 -26.25 16.10 34.18
CA GLU A 404 -26.83 14.77 34.17
C GLU A 404 -27.97 14.79 33.14
N GLU A 405 -27.64 14.47 31.90
CA GLU A 405 -28.50 13.90 30.86
C GLU A 405 -27.71 14.04 29.55
N ILE A 406 -26.74 13.14 29.36
CA ILE A 406 -26.35 12.83 27.99
C ILE A 406 -27.49 11.95 27.49
N GLU A 407 -28.34 12.51 26.64
CA GLU A 407 -29.22 11.72 25.78
C GLU A 407 -28.35 10.61 25.19
N GLU A 408 -28.66 9.36 25.56
CA GLU A 408 -28.17 8.22 24.80
C GLU A 408 -28.62 8.46 23.37
N GLU A 409 -27.73 8.93 22.49
CA GLU A 409 -27.84 8.61 21.08
C GLU A 409 -27.66 7.09 20.98
N SER A 410 -28.71 6.37 21.37
CA SER A 410 -28.97 5.03 20.90
C SER A 410 -29.14 5.18 19.40
N TYR A 411 -28.03 5.13 18.67
CA TYR A 411 -28.09 4.64 17.31
C TYR A 411 -28.62 3.21 17.45
N GLU A 412 -29.94 3.06 17.37
CA GLU A 412 -30.54 1.81 16.95
C GLU A 412 -29.96 1.56 15.56
N VAL A 413 -28.81 0.90 15.53
CA VAL A 413 -28.24 0.40 14.29
C VAL A 413 -29.21 -0.68 13.85
N GLU A 414 -30.11 -0.33 12.92
CA GLU A 414 -30.91 -1.33 12.21
C GLU A 414 -29.94 -2.39 11.70
N ASP A 415 -30.17 -3.65 12.07
CA ASP A 415 -29.36 -4.78 11.63
C ASP A 415 -29.32 -4.76 10.09
N ALA A 416 -28.14 -4.48 9.53
CA ALA A 416 -27.96 -4.36 8.09
C ALA A 416 -28.39 -5.69 7.43
N LYS A 417 -29.50 -5.66 6.69
CA LYS A 417 -30.00 -6.86 6.00
C LYS A 417 -29.04 -7.23 4.88
N LEU A 418 -28.43 -8.41 4.96
CA LEU A 418 -27.54 -8.96 3.91
C LEU A 418 -28.16 -9.00 2.51
N LEU A 419 -29.48 -9.15 2.43
CA LEU A 419 -30.25 -9.05 1.20
C LEU A 419 -31.27 -7.93 1.43
N SER A 420 -31.10 -6.82 0.72
CA SER A 420 -31.99 -5.65 0.74
C SER A 420 -32.15 -5.13 -0.69
N GLU A 421 -33.15 -4.32 -0.96
CA GLU A 421 -33.28 -3.70 -2.29
C GLU A 421 -32.11 -2.73 -2.58
N GLU A 422 -31.46 -2.19 -1.55
CA GLU A 422 -30.33 -1.25 -1.70
C GLU A 422 -29.06 -1.93 -2.20
N ASN A 423 -28.81 -3.18 -1.80
CA ASN A 423 -27.62 -3.93 -2.23
C ASN A 423 -27.92 -4.93 -3.36
N LYS A 424 -29.12 -4.92 -3.91
CA LYS A 424 -29.49 -5.78 -5.04
C LYS A 424 -28.73 -5.38 -6.30
N LEU A 425 -28.18 -6.38 -7.00
CA LEU A 425 -27.39 -6.12 -8.20
C LEU A 425 -28.28 -5.74 -9.38
N PRO A 426 -27.79 -4.85 -10.27
CA PRO A 426 -28.52 -4.48 -11.48
C PRO A 426 -28.72 -5.67 -12.41
N THR A 427 -29.89 -5.76 -13.02
CA THR A 427 -30.22 -6.78 -14.02
C THR A 427 -30.02 -6.22 -15.43
N TYR A 428 -29.30 -6.96 -16.27
CA TYR A 428 -29.02 -6.56 -17.65
C TYR A 428 -29.77 -7.50 -18.60
N GLY A 429 -30.80 -6.98 -19.27
CA GLY A 429 -31.72 -7.78 -20.09
C GLY A 429 -31.68 -7.46 -21.58
N SER A 430 -31.46 -6.19 -21.95
CA SER A 430 -31.43 -5.80 -23.36
C SER A 430 -30.07 -6.07 -24.00
N LEU A 431 -30.05 -6.14 -25.33
CA LEU A 431 -28.83 -6.29 -26.11
C LEU A 431 -27.82 -5.17 -25.78
N ASP A 432 -28.26 -3.91 -25.78
CA ASP A 432 -27.36 -2.77 -25.60
C ASP A 432 -26.85 -2.69 -24.14
N ASP A 433 -27.67 -3.05 -23.15
CA ASP A 433 -27.27 -3.15 -21.74
C ASP A 433 -26.17 -4.20 -21.55
N LEU A 434 -26.34 -5.39 -22.15
CA LEU A 434 -25.37 -6.48 -22.05
C LEU A 434 -24.05 -6.13 -22.75
N ILE A 435 -24.10 -5.49 -23.93
CA ILE A 435 -22.89 -5.01 -24.63
C ILE A 435 -22.16 -3.97 -23.78
N PHE A 436 -22.90 -3.01 -23.20
CA PHE A 436 -22.33 -1.99 -22.34
C PHE A 436 -21.65 -2.61 -21.12
N PHE A 437 -22.34 -3.49 -20.40
CA PHE A 437 -21.79 -4.19 -19.24
C PHE A 437 -20.50 -4.97 -19.58
N ILE A 438 -20.53 -5.82 -20.62
CA ILE A 438 -19.37 -6.64 -21.00
C ILE A 438 -18.15 -5.79 -21.37
N SER A 439 -18.37 -4.59 -21.94
CA SER A 439 -17.27 -3.66 -22.26
C SER A 439 -16.47 -3.18 -21.05
N GLN A 440 -17.06 -3.26 -19.85
CA GLN A 440 -16.48 -2.80 -18.58
C GLN A 440 -15.82 -3.91 -17.76
N VAL A 441 -16.06 -5.19 -18.07
CA VAL A 441 -15.63 -6.30 -17.18
C VAL A 441 -14.11 -6.38 -17.04
N ILE A 442 -13.37 -6.15 -18.13
CA ILE A 442 -11.91 -6.20 -18.12
C ILE A 442 -11.23 -4.97 -17.49
N ASP A 443 -12.02 -4.00 -17.02
CA ASP A 443 -11.53 -2.82 -16.29
C ASP A 443 -11.54 -3.01 -14.77
N ASN A 444 -12.07 -4.14 -14.26
CA ASN A 444 -12.14 -4.46 -12.85
C ASN A 444 -12.85 -3.39 -12.00
N ASN A 445 -13.97 -2.86 -12.51
CA ASN A 445 -14.74 -1.82 -11.82
C ASN A 445 -15.37 -2.32 -10.52
N GLU A 446 -15.91 -3.54 -10.50
CA GLU A 446 -16.59 -4.14 -9.35
C GLU A 446 -16.20 -5.60 -9.17
N VAL A 447 -16.22 -6.05 -7.91
CA VAL A 447 -15.76 -7.41 -7.53
C VAL A 447 -16.59 -8.51 -8.19
N TYR A 448 -17.90 -8.29 -8.34
CA TYR A 448 -18.86 -9.26 -8.89
C TYR A 448 -18.92 -9.28 -10.43
N HIS A 449 -18.20 -8.40 -11.14
CA HIS A 449 -18.28 -8.32 -12.60
C HIS A 449 -17.86 -9.61 -13.32
N ILE A 450 -16.87 -10.34 -12.79
CA ILE A 450 -16.44 -11.62 -13.34
C ILE A 450 -17.56 -12.65 -13.19
N ASP A 451 -18.23 -12.72 -12.04
CA ASP A 451 -19.37 -13.62 -11.81
C ASP A 451 -20.52 -13.32 -12.78
N LEU A 452 -20.87 -12.03 -12.95
CA LEU A 452 -21.93 -11.61 -13.87
C LEU A 452 -21.58 -11.90 -15.34
N LEU A 453 -20.32 -11.70 -15.76
CA LEU A 453 -19.87 -12.01 -17.12
C LEU A 453 -20.16 -13.48 -17.48
N LEU A 454 -19.89 -14.40 -16.56
CA LEU A 454 -20.09 -15.83 -16.76
C LEU A 454 -21.56 -16.20 -17.01
N SER A 455 -22.50 -15.45 -16.44
CA SER A 455 -23.94 -15.68 -16.64
C SER A 455 -24.54 -14.86 -17.78
N TYR A 456 -23.93 -13.72 -18.12
CA TYR A 456 -24.49 -12.79 -19.11
C TYR A 456 -23.96 -13.01 -20.53
N LEU A 457 -22.74 -13.54 -20.70
CA LEU A 457 -22.24 -13.83 -22.05
C LEU A 457 -23.06 -14.91 -22.78
N PRO A 458 -23.53 -16.01 -22.12
CA PRO A 458 -24.48 -16.95 -22.72
C PRO A 458 -25.81 -16.31 -23.14
N LYS A 459 -26.33 -15.36 -22.35
CA LYS A 459 -27.55 -14.61 -22.70
C LYS A 459 -27.33 -13.68 -23.88
N LEU A 460 -26.22 -12.96 -23.91
CA LEU A 460 -25.89 -12.11 -25.05
C LEU A 460 -25.80 -12.95 -26.34
N ASN A 461 -25.17 -14.13 -26.29
CA ASN A 461 -24.99 -14.99 -27.45
C ASN A 461 -26.29 -15.32 -28.21
N VAL A 462 -27.41 -15.50 -27.50
CA VAL A 462 -28.71 -15.80 -28.14
C VAL A 462 -29.39 -14.58 -28.74
N LEU A 463 -29.02 -13.36 -28.31
CA LEU A 463 -29.54 -12.09 -28.85
C LEU A 463 -28.76 -11.60 -30.08
N LEU A 464 -27.60 -12.20 -30.36
CA LEU A 464 -26.73 -11.79 -31.47
C LEU A 464 -27.20 -12.35 -32.82
N ASN A 465 -27.24 -11.48 -33.81
CA ASN A 465 -27.57 -11.76 -35.20
C ASN A 465 -26.63 -10.98 -36.15
N LYS A 466 -26.88 -11.09 -37.46
CA LYS A 466 -26.04 -10.45 -38.49
C LYS A 466 -26.01 -8.91 -38.38
N ASP A 467 -27.09 -8.31 -37.88
CA ASP A 467 -27.23 -6.85 -37.85
C ASP A 467 -26.50 -6.22 -36.65
N ASN A 468 -26.24 -7.00 -35.60
CA ASN A 468 -25.70 -6.48 -34.34
C ASN A 468 -24.36 -7.07 -33.91
N VAL A 469 -23.91 -8.20 -34.45
CA VAL A 469 -22.67 -8.86 -33.99
C VAL A 469 -21.43 -7.99 -34.15
N ALA A 470 -21.40 -7.13 -35.17
CA ALA A 470 -20.29 -6.20 -35.41
C ALA A 470 -20.12 -5.15 -34.28
N LYS A 471 -21.16 -4.90 -33.45
CA LYS A 471 -21.06 -4.02 -32.27
C LYS A 471 -20.03 -4.54 -31.24
N LEU A 472 -19.67 -5.83 -31.28
CA LEU A 472 -18.71 -6.43 -30.36
C LEU A 472 -17.24 -6.30 -30.78
N GLU A 473 -16.95 -5.88 -32.03
CA GLU A 473 -15.56 -5.75 -32.50
C GLU A 473 -14.65 -4.91 -31.59
N PRO A 474 -15.11 -3.77 -31.00
CA PRO A 474 -14.30 -3.00 -30.06
C PRO A 474 -13.92 -3.79 -28.80
N ILE A 475 -14.86 -4.58 -28.26
CA ILE A 475 -14.66 -5.41 -27.07
C ILE A 475 -13.63 -6.50 -27.39
N PHE A 476 -13.79 -7.20 -28.52
CA PHE A 476 -12.86 -8.25 -28.94
C PHE A 476 -11.46 -7.72 -29.23
N LYS A 477 -11.35 -6.50 -29.77
CA LYS A 477 -10.05 -5.85 -29.95
C LYS A 477 -9.39 -5.55 -28.61
N ARG A 478 -10.15 -5.04 -27.64
CA ARG A 478 -9.65 -4.73 -26.29
C ARG A 478 -9.23 -6.00 -25.53
N SER A 479 -10.01 -7.08 -25.60
CA SER A 479 -9.64 -8.37 -25.01
C SER A 479 -8.40 -8.99 -25.66
N LEU A 480 -8.24 -8.83 -26.98
CA LEU A 480 -7.05 -9.25 -27.70
C LEU A 480 -5.82 -8.37 -27.41
N ASP A 481 -6.03 -7.08 -27.13
CA ASP A 481 -5.00 -6.16 -26.66
C ASP A 481 -4.52 -6.53 -25.28
N LEU A 482 -5.45 -6.78 -24.36
CA LEU A 482 -5.14 -7.18 -23.00
C LEU A 482 -4.42 -8.53 -22.94
N SER A 483 -4.91 -9.55 -23.65
CA SER A 483 -4.31 -10.90 -23.67
C SER A 483 -2.91 -10.96 -24.31
N MET A 484 -2.53 -9.94 -25.10
CA MET A 484 -1.26 -9.89 -25.82
C MET A 484 -0.29 -8.85 -25.27
N ASN A 485 -0.59 -8.20 -24.15
CA ASN A 485 0.29 -7.19 -23.56
C ASN A 485 1.35 -7.84 -22.67
N PHE A 486 2.63 -7.75 -23.08
CA PHE A 486 3.77 -8.22 -22.27
C PHE A 486 4.56 -7.07 -21.62
N GLU A 487 4.48 -5.86 -22.18
CA GLU A 487 5.34 -4.74 -21.79
C GLU A 487 4.73 -3.83 -20.71
N GLY A 488 3.43 -3.95 -20.46
CA GLY A 488 2.73 -3.20 -19.41
C GLY A 488 2.05 -4.13 -18.41
N TRP A 489 2.69 -4.37 -17.27
CA TRP A 489 1.97 -4.81 -16.07
C TRP A 489 0.93 -3.73 -15.75
N ASN A 490 -0.35 -4.03 -15.95
CA ASN A 490 -1.41 -3.12 -15.57
C ASN A 490 -1.74 -3.36 -14.09
N SER A 491 -1.24 -2.49 -13.21
CA SER A 491 -1.48 -2.60 -11.76
C SER A 491 -2.94 -2.36 -11.35
N GLN A 492 -3.83 -2.01 -12.28
CA GLN A 492 -5.25 -1.74 -12.03
C GLN A 492 -6.15 -2.97 -12.13
N ILE A 493 -5.66 -4.09 -12.69
CA ILE A 493 -6.43 -5.32 -12.89
C ILE A 493 -5.71 -6.53 -12.31
N GLY A 494 -6.45 -7.59 -12.01
CA GLY A 494 -5.95 -8.88 -11.57
C GLY A 494 -5.71 -9.86 -12.72
N SER A 495 -5.29 -11.08 -12.38
CA SER A 495 -5.16 -12.18 -13.32
C SER A 495 -6.53 -12.74 -13.75
N LEU A 496 -7.59 -12.54 -12.96
CA LEU A 496 -8.94 -12.92 -13.38
C LEU A 496 -9.45 -12.10 -14.57
N GLU A 497 -9.08 -10.83 -14.69
CA GLU A 497 -9.40 -10.04 -15.90
C GLU A 497 -8.63 -10.54 -17.13
N SER A 498 -7.43 -11.09 -16.93
CA SER A 498 -6.68 -11.74 -18.01
C SER A 498 -7.38 -13.02 -18.47
N GLU A 499 -7.92 -13.81 -17.53
CA GLU A 499 -8.76 -14.98 -17.86
C GLU A 499 -10.07 -14.58 -18.56
N ALA A 500 -10.75 -13.53 -18.10
CA ALA A 500 -11.91 -12.97 -18.78
C ALA A 500 -11.59 -12.53 -20.21
N ALA A 501 -10.41 -11.97 -20.45
CA ALA A 501 -9.96 -11.63 -21.80
C ALA A 501 -9.72 -12.87 -22.68
N PHE A 502 -9.16 -13.95 -22.15
CA PHE A 502 -9.05 -15.22 -22.87
C PHE A 502 -10.44 -15.79 -23.21
N TYR A 503 -11.36 -15.77 -22.25
CA TYR A 503 -12.74 -16.19 -22.43
C TYR A 503 -13.48 -15.39 -23.53
N LEU A 504 -13.33 -14.06 -23.52
CA LEU A 504 -13.89 -13.19 -24.57
C LEU A 504 -13.26 -13.44 -25.94
N ASN A 505 -11.97 -13.79 -26.00
CA ASN A 505 -11.30 -14.15 -27.25
C ASN A 505 -11.84 -15.48 -27.82
N ASP A 506 -12.15 -16.45 -26.95
CA ASP A 506 -12.82 -17.70 -27.36
C ASP A 506 -14.25 -17.44 -27.84
N PHE A 507 -14.99 -16.55 -27.16
CA PHE A 507 -16.31 -16.12 -27.61
C PHE A 507 -16.27 -15.46 -29.00
N ALA A 508 -15.26 -14.61 -29.24
CA ALA A 508 -15.03 -14.01 -30.54
C ALA A 508 -14.77 -15.08 -31.63
N GLU A 509 -14.01 -16.14 -31.32
CA GLU A 509 -13.80 -17.26 -32.26
C GLU A 509 -15.09 -18.01 -32.59
N ILE A 510 -15.94 -18.29 -31.59
CA ILE A 510 -17.25 -18.92 -31.79
C ILE A 510 -18.11 -18.05 -32.74
N LEU A 511 -18.15 -16.75 -32.53
CA LEU A 511 -18.94 -15.83 -33.34
C LEU A 511 -18.34 -15.61 -34.74
N MET A 512 -17.01 -15.57 -34.89
CA MET A 512 -16.38 -15.48 -36.22
C MET A 512 -16.68 -16.70 -37.09
N ASN A 513 -16.85 -17.87 -36.49
CA ASN A 513 -17.28 -19.07 -37.21
C ASN A 513 -18.76 -19.00 -37.60
N LYS A 514 -19.62 -18.39 -36.76
CA LYS A 514 -21.05 -18.24 -37.01
C LYS A 514 -21.39 -17.09 -37.97
N TYR A 515 -20.64 -15.99 -37.92
CA TYR A 515 -20.85 -14.74 -38.66
C TYR A 515 -19.54 -14.26 -39.34
N PRO A 516 -19.01 -15.02 -40.31
CA PRO A 516 -17.69 -14.77 -40.89
C PRO A 516 -17.62 -13.50 -41.75
N LEU A 517 -18.74 -13.05 -42.32
CA LEU A 517 -18.80 -11.84 -43.15
C LEU A 517 -18.84 -10.58 -42.27
N GLU A 518 -19.67 -10.61 -41.24
CA GLU A 518 -19.94 -9.49 -40.35
C GLU A 518 -18.73 -9.16 -39.45
N LEU A 519 -17.92 -10.17 -39.09
CA LEU A 519 -16.70 -10.03 -38.28
C LEU A 519 -15.39 -10.08 -39.09
N GLN A 520 -15.45 -9.89 -40.42
CA GLN A 520 -14.27 -9.93 -41.28
C GLN A 520 -13.23 -8.86 -40.91
N SER A 521 -13.70 -7.69 -40.47
CA SER A 521 -12.86 -6.56 -40.03
C SER A 521 -12.00 -6.95 -38.82
N PHE A 522 -12.65 -7.48 -37.77
CA PHE A 522 -11.94 -7.97 -36.60
C PHE A 522 -11.00 -9.14 -36.93
N LYS A 523 -11.44 -10.11 -37.74
CA LYS A 523 -10.60 -11.25 -38.17
C LYS A 523 -9.31 -10.79 -38.83
N LYS A 524 -9.39 -9.84 -39.77
CA LYS A 524 -8.23 -9.23 -40.44
C LYS A 524 -7.32 -8.53 -39.43
N THR A 525 -7.88 -7.79 -38.48
CA THR A 525 -7.13 -7.09 -37.43
C THR A 525 -6.38 -8.09 -36.53
N LYS A 526 -7.04 -9.16 -36.10
CA LYS A 526 -6.46 -10.24 -35.29
C LYS A 526 -5.31 -10.92 -36.03
N ASP A 527 -5.50 -11.30 -37.29
CA ASP A 527 -4.49 -11.96 -38.11
C ASP A 527 -3.26 -11.08 -38.33
N GLN A 528 -3.46 -9.78 -38.62
CA GLN A 528 -2.38 -8.82 -38.77
C GLN A 528 -1.56 -8.67 -37.48
N LYS A 529 -2.25 -8.58 -36.34
CA LYS A 529 -1.60 -8.47 -35.04
C LYS A 529 -0.79 -9.71 -34.70
N ILE A 530 -1.38 -10.90 -34.86
CA ILE A 530 -0.66 -12.18 -34.63
C ILE A 530 0.53 -12.30 -35.59
N LYS A 531 0.38 -11.93 -36.86
CA LYS A 531 1.48 -11.93 -37.83
C LYS A 531 2.61 -10.98 -37.43
N LYS A 532 2.30 -9.83 -36.84
CA LYS A 532 3.29 -8.89 -36.29
C LYS A 532 3.99 -9.50 -35.07
N LEU A 533 3.23 -10.08 -34.14
CA LEU A 533 3.78 -10.71 -32.93
C LEU A 533 4.66 -11.93 -33.26
N LYS A 534 4.32 -12.72 -34.28
CA LYS A 534 5.15 -13.84 -34.75
C LYS A 534 6.55 -13.43 -35.24
N LYS A 535 6.74 -12.15 -35.60
CA LYS A 535 8.06 -11.59 -35.95
C LYS A 535 8.86 -11.14 -34.72
N ASP A 536 8.24 -11.05 -33.56
CA ASP A 536 8.93 -10.77 -32.30
C ASP A 536 9.82 -11.97 -31.93
N ARG A 537 11.09 -11.70 -31.62
CA ARG A 537 12.07 -12.72 -31.25
C ARG A 537 11.66 -13.56 -30.03
N PHE A 538 10.80 -13.02 -29.18
CA PHE A 538 10.31 -13.67 -27.97
C PHE A 538 8.88 -14.23 -28.10
N TYR A 539 8.33 -14.31 -29.31
CA TYR A 539 6.97 -14.81 -29.52
C TYR A 539 6.69 -16.15 -28.83
N LYS A 540 7.62 -17.11 -28.96
CA LYS A 540 7.50 -18.45 -28.38
C LYS A 540 7.41 -18.41 -26.85
N SER A 541 8.08 -17.46 -26.19
CA SER A 541 8.11 -17.36 -24.72
C SER A 541 7.10 -16.37 -24.15
N ARG A 542 6.56 -15.44 -24.96
CA ARG A 542 5.71 -14.33 -24.47
C ARG A 542 4.25 -14.38 -24.89
N TYR A 543 3.95 -14.92 -26.08
CA TYR A 543 2.62 -14.74 -26.68
C TYR A 543 1.98 -16.05 -27.16
N LYS A 544 2.77 -17.08 -27.44
CA LYS A 544 2.26 -18.34 -28.01
C LYS A 544 1.20 -19.01 -27.13
N GLU A 545 1.42 -19.02 -25.82
CA GLU A 545 0.51 -19.66 -24.86
C GLU A 545 -0.82 -18.90 -24.74
N ASN A 546 -0.78 -17.57 -24.78
CA ASN A 546 -1.94 -16.67 -24.68
C ASN A 546 -2.94 -16.80 -25.85
N LEU A 547 -2.60 -17.52 -26.92
CA LEU A 547 -3.47 -17.77 -28.08
C LEU A 547 -4.25 -19.08 -28.01
N LYS A 548 -4.03 -19.89 -26.97
CA LYS A 548 -4.77 -21.15 -26.78
C LYS A 548 -6.20 -20.87 -26.35
N GLU A 549 -7.09 -21.83 -26.60
CA GLU A 549 -8.42 -21.82 -25.97
C GLU A 549 -8.29 -21.90 -24.44
N ILE A 550 -9.27 -21.36 -23.73
CA ILE A 550 -9.24 -21.22 -22.28
C ILE A 550 -8.94 -22.56 -21.57
N GLU A 551 -9.48 -23.68 -22.06
CA GLU A 551 -9.25 -25.04 -21.51
C GLU A 551 -7.77 -25.46 -21.51
N TYR A 552 -6.94 -24.82 -22.32
CA TYR A 552 -5.52 -25.13 -22.46
C TYR A 552 -4.61 -23.99 -21.99
N GLN A 553 -5.17 -22.96 -21.35
CA GLN A 553 -4.40 -21.85 -20.79
C GLN A 553 -3.60 -22.29 -19.56
N SER A 554 -2.44 -21.67 -19.38
CA SER A 554 -1.65 -21.90 -18.17
C SER A 554 -2.28 -21.16 -16.98
N ILE A 555 -2.53 -21.88 -15.90
CA ILE A 555 -3.14 -21.29 -14.71
C ILE A 555 -2.05 -20.69 -13.79
N PRO A 556 -2.13 -19.40 -13.41
CA PRO A 556 -1.08 -18.72 -12.65
C PRO A 556 -0.75 -19.41 -11.32
N ASP A 557 -1.77 -19.71 -10.52
CA ASP A 557 -1.66 -20.35 -9.20
C ASP A 557 -2.87 -21.26 -8.94
N TYR A 558 -2.80 -22.16 -7.96
CA TYR A 558 -3.80 -23.21 -7.69
C TYR A 558 -5.19 -22.68 -7.37
N ILE A 559 -5.33 -21.46 -6.85
CA ILE A 559 -6.63 -20.89 -6.49
C ILE A 559 -7.45 -20.46 -7.72
N TYR A 560 -6.78 -20.16 -8.83
CA TYR A 560 -7.43 -19.72 -10.07
C TYR A 560 -8.21 -20.85 -10.76
N GLN A 561 -7.88 -22.12 -10.47
CA GLN A 561 -8.54 -23.32 -10.99
C GLN A 561 -10.05 -23.29 -10.76
N ILE A 562 -10.48 -22.66 -9.67
CA ILE A 562 -11.90 -22.50 -9.31
C ILE A 562 -12.61 -21.68 -10.39
N HIS A 563 -12.20 -20.43 -10.59
CA HIS A 563 -12.77 -19.54 -11.61
C HIS A 563 -12.55 -20.06 -13.03
N HIS A 564 -11.38 -20.67 -13.29
CA HIS A 564 -11.07 -21.29 -14.57
C HIS A 564 -12.11 -22.35 -14.97
N SER A 565 -12.53 -23.19 -14.02
CA SER A 565 -13.61 -24.15 -14.24
C SER A 565 -14.94 -23.49 -14.58
N LEU A 566 -15.26 -22.34 -13.98
CA LEU A 566 -16.50 -21.61 -14.23
C LEU A 566 -16.50 -20.95 -15.63
N PHE A 567 -15.35 -20.41 -16.07
CA PHE A 567 -15.19 -19.93 -17.44
C PHE A 567 -15.42 -21.04 -18.48
N ILE A 568 -14.89 -22.24 -18.24
CA ILE A 568 -15.08 -23.40 -19.12
C ILE A 568 -16.56 -23.81 -19.14
N GLN A 569 -17.23 -23.84 -17.99
CA GLN A 569 -18.65 -24.15 -17.91
C GLN A 569 -19.50 -23.13 -18.69
N SER A 570 -19.25 -21.83 -18.48
CA SER A 570 -19.94 -20.75 -19.21
C SER A 570 -19.72 -20.84 -20.72
N LYS A 571 -18.48 -21.13 -21.17
CA LYS A 571 -18.17 -21.40 -22.59
C LYS A 571 -18.96 -22.59 -23.15
N SER A 572 -19.13 -23.66 -22.36
CA SER A 572 -19.94 -24.83 -22.75
C SER A 572 -21.40 -24.45 -22.98
N LEU A 573 -22.00 -23.63 -22.09
CA LEU A 573 -23.36 -23.13 -22.24
C LEU A 573 -23.53 -22.32 -23.53
N ILE A 574 -22.56 -21.45 -23.86
CA ILE A 574 -22.53 -20.72 -25.14
C ILE A 574 -22.53 -21.68 -26.33
N LYS A 575 -21.64 -22.68 -26.34
CA LYS A 575 -21.54 -23.67 -27.43
C LYS A 575 -22.84 -24.46 -27.62
N LYS A 576 -23.57 -24.73 -26.53
CA LYS A 576 -24.87 -25.42 -26.54
C LYS A 576 -26.06 -24.48 -26.84
N GLY A 577 -25.85 -23.17 -26.91
CA GLY A 577 -26.93 -22.19 -27.10
C GLY A 577 -27.86 -22.06 -25.91
N LEU A 578 -27.38 -22.37 -24.71
CA LEU A 578 -28.15 -22.31 -23.46
C LEU A 578 -27.91 -20.98 -22.74
N THR A 579 -28.95 -20.48 -22.08
CA THR A 579 -28.94 -19.21 -21.33
C THR A 579 -29.04 -19.42 -19.81
N LEU A 580 -28.60 -20.59 -19.34
CA LEU A 580 -28.60 -20.91 -17.91
C LEU A 580 -27.61 -19.99 -17.18
N GLU A 581 -28.03 -19.43 -16.04
CA GLU A 581 -27.16 -18.67 -15.15
C GLU A 581 -26.38 -19.62 -14.23
N LEU A 582 -25.11 -19.34 -13.99
CA LEU A 582 -24.35 -20.08 -12.99
C LEU A 582 -24.99 -19.93 -11.61
N LEU A 583 -25.00 -21.02 -10.83
CA LEU A 583 -25.65 -21.08 -9.52
C LEU A 583 -25.07 -20.02 -8.57
N SER A 584 -23.76 -19.85 -8.60
CA SER A 584 -23.00 -18.93 -7.75
C SER A 584 -23.11 -17.46 -8.13
N THR A 585 -23.75 -17.11 -9.25
CA THR A 585 -23.85 -15.71 -9.69
C THR A 585 -24.55 -14.86 -8.63
N PRO A 586 -23.91 -13.81 -8.09
CA PRO A 586 -24.47 -13.05 -7.00
C PRO A 586 -25.75 -12.34 -7.46
N THR A 587 -26.67 -12.19 -6.51
CA THR A 587 -27.93 -11.45 -6.66
C THR A 587 -27.89 -10.12 -5.93
N HIS A 588 -27.07 -10.06 -4.87
CA HIS A 588 -26.89 -8.88 -4.02
C HIS A 588 -25.39 -8.70 -3.76
N ALA A 589 -24.95 -7.45 -3.69
CA ALA A 589 -23.61 -7.08 -3.29
C ALA A 589 -23.34 -7.45 -1.82
N PRO A 590 -22.09 -7.74 -1.45
CA PRO A 590 -20.92 -7.81 -2.34
C PRO A 590 -20.85 -9.12 -3.14
N CYS A 591 -21.47 -10.21 -2.66
CA CYS A 591 -21.39 -11.53 -3.28
C CYS A 591 -22.55 -12.49 -2.94
N TRP A 592 -23.64 -12.00 -2.32
CA TRP A 592 -24.69 -12.86 -1.77
C TRP A 592 -25.65 -13.39 -2.84
N VAL A 593 -26.12 -14.62 -2.63
CA VAL A 593 -27.11 -15.29 -3.47
C VAL A 593 -28.43 -15.40 -2.71
N ASP A 594 -29.51 -14.90 -3.32
CA ASP A 594 -30.87 -15.08 -2.84
C ASP A 594 -31.25 -16.56 -2.96
N PRO A 595 -31.70 -17.22 -1.87
CA PRO A 595 -31.95 -18.65 -1.94
C PRO A 595 -33.10 -19.05 -2.86
N LYS A 596 -34.12 -18.19 -3.07
CA LYS A 596 -35.19 -18.47 -4.04
C LYS A 596 -34.62 -18.52 -5.45
N VAL A 597 -33.75 -17.56 -5.79
CA VAL A 597 -33.08 -17.50 -7.09
C VAL A 597 -32.14 -18.70 -7.30
N LEU A 598 -31.42 -19.14 -6.26
CA LEU A 598 -30.58 -20.34 -6.34
C LEU A 598 -31.40 -21.59 -6.68
N ILE A 599 -32.53 -21.78 -6.00
CA ILE A 599 -33.43 -22.92 -6.24
C ILE A 599 -33.98 -22.89 -7.66
N ASP A 600 -34.41 -21.71 -8.13
CA ASP A 600 -34.90 -21.54 -9.51
C ASP A 600 -33.84 -21.87 -10.56
N ARG A 601 -32.57 -21.52 -10.29
CA ARG A 601 -31.44 -21.89 -11.16
C ARG A 601 -31.23 -23.40 -11.17
N ILE A 602 -31.22 -24.06 -10.01
CA ILE A 602 -31.09 -25.54 -9.92
C ILE A 602 -32.19 -26.23 -10.73
N ILE A 603 -33.46 -25.83 -10.53
CA ILE A 603 -34.61 -26.38 -11.28
C ILE A 603 -34.45 -26.13 -12.78
N SER A 604 -33.88 -25.00 -13.18
CA SER A 604 -33.64 -24.67 -14.60
C SER A 604 -32.58 -25.58 -15.23
N TYR A 605 -31.53 -25.96 -14.50
CA TYR A 605 -30.55 -26.95 -14.94
C TYR A 605 -31.19 -28.33 -15.12
N GLU A 606 -31.98 -28.78 -14.14
CA GLU A 606 -32.70 -30.06 -14.21
C GLU A 606 -33.65 -30.12 -15.42
N LYS A 607 -34.44 -29.07 -15.64
CA LYS A 607 -35.37 -28.97 -16.80
C LYS A 607 -34.65 -29.04 -18.15
N ARG A 608 -33.39 -28.61 -18.22
CA ARG A 608 -32.56 -28.66 -19.44
C ARG A 608 -31.68 -29.90 -19.50
N ASN A 609 -31.74 -30.78 -18.48
CA ASN A 609 -30.87 -31.94 -18.34
C ASN A 609 -29.38 -31.58 -18.44
N GLU A 610 -29.00 -30.46 -17.82
CA GLU A 610 -27.62 -29.97 -17.78
C GLU A 610 -26.95 -30.29 -16.44
N GLU A 611 -25.69 -30.71 -16.51
CA GLU A 611 -24.91 -31.04 -15.32
C GLU A 611 -24.52 -29.77 -14.55
N ILE A 612 -24.74 -29.79 -13.24
CA ILE A 612 -24.31 -28.74 -12.33
C ILE A 612 -22.82 -28.92 -12.04
N ASN A 613 -22.01 -27.88 -12.29
CA ASN A 613 -20.60 -27.90 -11.90
C ASN A 613 -20.48 -27.89 -10.37
N LEU A 614 -19.65 -28.79 -9.83
CA LEU A 614 -19.46 -28.93 -8.39
C LEU A 614 -18.93 -27.66 -7.71
N PHE A 615 -17.98 -26.95 -8.32
CA PHE A 615 -17.42 -25.73 -7.73
C PHE A 615 -18.43 -24.59 -7.79
N ASP A 616 -19.20 -24.47 -8.87
CA ASP A 616 -20.31 -23.52 -8.97
C ASP A 616 -21.33 -23.75 -7.84
N PHE A 617 -21.73 -25.00 -7.61
CA PHE A 617 -22.62 -25.38 -6.51
C PHE A 617 -22.02 -25.04 -5.14
N GLN A 618 -20.76 -25.43 -4.88
CA GLN A 618 -20.09 -25.15 -3.60
C GLN A 618 -19.99 -23.64 -3.34
N ILE A 619 -19.63 -22.82 -4.34
CA ILE A 619 -19.57 -21.37 -4.17
C ILE A 619 -20.98 -20.81 -3.91
N ALA A 620 -22.00 -21.30 -4.62
CA ALA A 620 -23.38 -20.87 -4.41
C ALA A 620 -23.86 -21.11 -2.97
N ILE A 621 -23.62 -22.31 -2.42
CA ILE A 621 -23.93 -22.63 -1.02
C ILE A 621 -23.13 -21.74 -0.06
N GLY A 622 -21.87 -21.45 -0.38
CA GLY A 622 -21.02 -20.57 0.42
C GLY A 622 -21.48 -19.12 0.47
N ARG A 623 -22.25 -18.68 -0.53
CA ARG A 623 -22.82 -17.34 -0.70
C ARG A 623 -24.29 -17.23 -0.24
N LEU A 624 -24.84 -18.25 0.39
CA LEU A 624 -26.17 -18.19 0.99
C LEU A 624 -26.13 -17.51 2.37
N PRO A 625 -27.06 -16.60 2.68
CA PRO A 625 -27.25 -16.13 4.05
C PRO A 625 -27.61 -17.27 5.01
N ILE A 626 -27.03 -17.26 6.21
CA ILE A 626 -27.33 -18.23 7.28
C ILE A 626 -28.41 -17.65 8.21
N ASN A 627 -29.26 -18.50 8.79
CA ASN A 627 -30.25 -18.15 9.81
C ASN A 627 -31.32 -17.12 9.37
N LYS A 628 -31.73 -17.12 8.09
CA LYS A 628 -32.91 -16.37 7.65
C LYS A 628 -34.13 -17.29 7.62
N ASP A 629 -35.12 -16.97 8.45
CA ASP A 629 -36.46 -17.56 8.40
C ASP A 629 -37.13 -17.15 7.09
N THR A 630 -37.35 -18.13 6.22
CA THR A 630 -38.19 -17.97 5.04
C THR A 630 -39.04 -19.22 4.88
N SER A 631 -40.19 -19.23 5.55
CA SER A 631 -41.21 -20.26 5.42
C SER A 631 -41.57 -20.57 3.95
N ASP A 632 -41.41 -19.58 3.05
CA ASP A 632 -41.66 -19.69 1.61
C ASP A 632 -40.59 -20.48 0.82
N ILE A 633 -39.42 -20.76 1.38
CA ILE A 633 -38.32 -21.40 0.63
C ILE A 633 -38.48 -22.92 0.59
N PHE A 634 -39.13 -23.48 1.60
CA PHE A 634 -39.26 -24.93 1.78
C PHE A 634 -40.09 -25.59 0.67
N GLU A 635 -41.24 -24.99 0.32
CA GLU A 635 -42.06 -25.45 -0.80
C GLU A 635 -41.31 -25.42 -2.14
N ASN A 636 -40.33 -24.52 -2.28
CA ASN A 636 -39.52 -24.41 -3.49
C ASN A 636 -38.41 -25.47 -3.51
N ILE A 637 -37.79 -25.79 -2.36
CA ILE A 637 -36.79 -26.88 -2.26
C ILE A 637 -37.40 -28.23 -2.65
N ASP A 638 -38.66 -28.49 -2.28
CA ASP A 638 -39.32 -29.76 -2.59
C ASP A 638 -39.53 -30.00 -4.10
N LYS A 639 -39.47 -28.95 -4.93
CA LYS A 639 -39.57 -29.02 -6.40
C LYS A 639 -38.30 -29.53 -7.09
N ILE A 640 -37.17 -29.60 -6.38
CA ILE A 640 -35.90 -30.13 -6.90
C ILE A 640 -36.01 -31.65 -7.08
N ASN A 641 -35.51 -32.20 -8.18
CA ASN A 641 -35.57 -33.65 -8.44
C ASN A 641 -34.36 -34.38 -7.84
N ASP A 642 -33.19 -33.75 -7.84
CA ASP A 642 -31.96 -34.30 -7.26
C ASP A 642 -32.09 -34.39 -5.72
N GLY A 643 -32.13 -35.63 -5.22
CA GLY A 643 -32.32 -35.93 -3.80
C GLY A 643 -31.21 -35.40 -2.89
N ASP A 644 -29.94 -35.55 -3.27
CA ASP A 644 -28.84 -35.07 -2.40
C ASP A 644 -28.79 -33.54 -2.39
N ILE A 645 -29.03 -32.86 -3.52
CA ILE A 645 -29.09 -31.39 -3.55
C ILE A 645 -30.24 -30.89 -2.67
N LYS A 646 -31.41 -31.53 -2.77
CA LYS A 646 -32.56 -31.21 -1.92
C LYS A 646 -32.23 -31.36 -0.44
N GLU A 647 -31.62 -32.47 -0.04
CA GLU A 647 -31.22 -32.72 1.35
C GLU A 647 -30.18 -31.72 1.85
N VAL A 648 -29.18 -31.35 1.03
CA VAL A 648 -28.17 -30.33 1.37
C VAL A 648 -28.82 -28.97 1.63
N LEU A 649 -29.78 -28.56 0.80
CA LEU A 649 -30.49 -27.29 0.99
C LEU A 649 -31.41 -27.33 2.21
N LYS A 650 -32.13 -28.44 2.44
CA LYS A 650 -32.92 -28.64 3.67
C LYS A 650 -32.03 -28.56 4.92
N TYR A 651 -30.86 -29.17 4.89
CA TYR A 651 -29.88 -29.08 5.96
C TYR A 651 -29.35 -27.65 6.17
N HIS A 652 -29.08 -26.92 5.09
CA HIS A 652 -28.59 -25.55 5.15
C HIS A 652 -29.57 -24.60 5.84
N PHE A 653 -30.87 -24.82 5.65
CA PHE A 653 -31.95 -24.03 6.25
C PHE A 653 -32.61 -24.73 7.46
N ASP A 654 -31.85 -25.56 8.18
CA ASP A 654 -32.24 -26.17 9.46
C ASP A 654 -33.54 -27.00 9.43
N GLN A 655 -33.92 -27.54 8.27
CA GLN A 655 -35.06 -28.46 8.14
C GLN A 655 -34.68 -29.92 8.33
N LEU A 656 -33.39 -30.20 8.37
CA LEU A 656 -32.86 -31.54 8.35
C LEU A 656 -31.58 -31.57 9.17
N GLU A 657 -31.42 -32.60 9.98
CA GLU A 657 -30.20 -32.90 10.70
C GLU A 657 -29.33 -33.84 9.88
N ILE A 658 -28.04 -33.55 9.77
CA ILE A 658 -27.10 -34.32 8.95
C ILE A 658 -26.97 -35.78 9.43
N GLN A 659 -27.21 -36.04 10.72
CA GLN A 659 -27.15 -37.37 11.33
C GLN A 659 -28.25 -38.32 10.84
N ASN A 660 -29.36 -37.76 10.34
CA ASN A 660 -30.55 -38.51 9.93
C ASN A 660 -30.58 -38.86 8.44
N VAL A 661 -29.48 -38.62 7.72
CA VAL A 661 -29.40 -38.73 6.26
C VAL A 661 -28.31 -39.69 5.81
N ASN A 662 -28.60 -40.43 4.74
CA ASN A 662 -27.60 -41.24 4.06
C ASN A 662 -26.81 -40.38 3.05
N ILE A 663 -25.68 -39.84 3.47
CA ILE A 663 -24.82 -38.99 2.64
C ILE A 663 -24.21 -39.84 1.51
N SER A 664 -24.65 -39.63 0.26
CA SER A 664 -24.11 -40.35 -0.90
C SER A 664 -23.02 -39.55 -1.64
N ARG A 665 -23.19 -38.22 -1.73
CA ARG A 665 -22.27 -37.25 -2.37
C ARG A 665 -21.73 -36.23 -1.35
N PRO A 666 -20.80 -36.62 -0.47
CA PRO A 666 -20.31 -35.74 0.61
C PRO A 666 -19.70 -34.41 0.13
N GLU A 667 -19.18 -34.35 -1.09
CA GLU A 667 -18.68 -33.11 -1.70
C GLU A 667 -19.73 -32.00 -1.80
N LEU A 668 -21.02 -32.33 -1.90
CA LEU A 668 -22.12 -31.34 -1.92
C LEU A 668 -22.41 -30.78 -0.52
N TRP A 669 -22.18 -31.58 0.53
CA TRP A 669 -22.47 -31.23 1.92
C TRP A 669 -21.42 -30.34 2.55
N LEU A 670 -20.15 -30.49 2.13
CA LEU A 670 -19.00 -29.87 2.77
C LEU A 670 -19.17 -28.37 3.02
N GLN A 671 -19.62 -27.61 2.01
CA GLN A 671 -19.75 -26.16 2.16
C GLN A 671 -20.86 -25.78 3.14
N SER A 672 -21.98 -26.50 3.14
CA SER A 672 -23.09 -26.24 4.04
C SER A 672 -22.67 -26.49 5.49
N VAL A 673 -21.99 -27.62 5.76
CA VAL A 673 -21.46 -27.98 7.08
C VAL A 673 -20.48 -26.91 7.61
N LEU A 674 -19.58 -26.42 6.75
CA LEU A 674 -18.63 -25.37 7.12
C LEU A 674 -19.30 -24.01 7.32
N SER A 675 -20.35 -23.71 6.55
CA SER A 675 -21.09 -22.45 6.66
C SER A 675 -21.90 -22.41 7.96
N LYS A 676 -22.66 -23.47 8.29
CA LYS A 676 -23.40 -23.56 9.57
C LYS A 676 -22.50 -23.50 10.78
N ASN A 677 -21.26 -24.01 10.66
CA ASN A 677 -20.19 -23.83 11.65
C ASN A 677 -20.50 -24.43 13.04
N SER A 678 -21.41 -25.40 13.11
CA SER A 678 -21.72 -26.19 14.32
C SER A 678 -20.60 -27.19 14.62
N ASP A 679 -20.01 -27.12 15.82
CA ASP A 679 -18.91 -28.01 16.19
C ASP A 679 -19.34 -29.49 16.29
N GLU A 680 -20.59 -29.76 16.70
CA GLU A 680 -21.14 -31.12 16.75
C GLU A 680 -21.31 -31.72 15.35
N GLU A 681 -21.95 -30.99 14.44
CA GLU A 681 -22.20 -31.44 13.06
C GLU A 681 -20.88 -31.56 12.27
N ILE A 682 -19.94 -30.63 12.49
CA ILE A 682 -18.58 -30.73 11.93
C ILE A 682 -17.90 -32.01 12.42
N THR A 683 -17.99 -32.33 13.72
CA THR A 683 -17.38 -33.53 14.30
C THR A 683 -17.98 -34.79 13.67
N TYR A 684 -19.30 -34.85 13.56
CA TYR A 684 -20.00 -35.95 12.86
C TYR A 684 -19.48 -36.12 11.42
N PHE A 685 -19.38 -35.02 10.67
CA PHE A 685 -18.94 -35.05 9.28
C PHE A 685 -17.45 -35.44 9.13
N GLN A 686 -16.60 -35.03 10.08
CA GLN A 686 -15.19 -35.46 10.14
C GLN A 686 -15.07 -36.97 10.37
N GLU A 687 -15.88 -37.52 11.28
CA GLU A 687 -15.91 -38.96 11.57
C GLU A 687 -16.42 -39.76 10.37
N TYR A 688 -17.47 -39.26 9.70
CA TYR A 688 -18.02 -39.84 8.48
C TYR A 688 -16.95 -39.92 7.37
N LEU A 689 -16.24 -38.81 7.12
CA LEU A 689 -15.19 -38.75 6.09
C LEU A 689 -13.87 -39.45 6.47
N ALA A 690 -13.69 -39.76 7.75
CA ALA A 690 -12.39 -40.05 8.35
C ALA A 690 -11.33 -38.99 7.95
N ASN A 691 -11.72 -37.71 7.99
CA ASN A 691 -10.91 -36.55 7.61
C ASN A 691 -11.02 -35.45 8.68
N PRO A 692 -9.90 -34.92 9.23
CA PRO A 692 -9.97 -33.85 10.23
C PRO A 692 -10.48 -32.51 9.68
N LEU A 693 -10.64 -32.34 8.36
CA LEU A 693 -11.08 -31.10 7.72
C LEU A 693 -10.29 -29.86 8.16
N GLN A 694 -9.03 -30.04 8.57
CA GLN A 694 -8.23 -28.98 9.17
C GLN A 694 -8.03 -27.83 8.19
N LYS A 695 -7.76 -28.19 6.93
CA LYS A 695 -7.56 -27.25 5.83
C LYS A 695 -8.84 -26.49 5.52
N GLU A 696 -9.94 -27.21 5.31
CA GLU A 696 -11.24 -26.69 4.92
C GLU A 696 -11.80 -25.72 5.98
N LYS A 697 -11.56 -26.00 7.26
CA LYS A 697 -11.95 -25.11 8.37
C LYS A 697 -11.02 -23.91 8.57
N GLY A 698 -9.82 -23.91 8.00
CA GLY A 698 -8.77 -22.94 8.35
C GLY A 698 -8.38 -22.99 9.83
N ALA A 699 -8.45 -24.17 10.44
CA ALA A 699 -8.25 -24.35 11.89
C ALA A 699 -6.82 -24.81 12.18
N TYR A 700 -5.91 -23.86 12.39
CA TYR A 700 -4.48 -24.11 12.58
C TYR A 700 -3.99 -23.58 13.92
N SER A 701 -3.17 -24.39 14.59
CA SER A 701 -2.49 -23.94 15.81
C SER A 701 -1.35 -22.99 15.46
N TRP A 702 -1.26 -21.87 16.16
CA TRP A 702 -0.24 -20.85 15.91
C TRP A 702 0.48 -20.39 17.17
N ASP A 703 1.66 -19.83 16.99
CA ASP A 703 2.41 -19.10 18.01
C ASP A 703 3.01 -17.80 17.43
N CYS A 704 3.30 -16.86 18.32
CA CYS A 704 4.13 -15.70 18.03
C CYS A 704 5.36 -15.75 18.94
N ARG A 705 6.57 -15.74 18.36
CA ARG A 705 7.83 -15.78 19.13
C ARG A 705 9.02 -15.28 18.34
N LEU A 706 10.06 -14.90 19.08
CA LEU A 706 11.39 -14.57 18.55
C LEU A 706 12.01 -15.80 17.88
N ARG A 707 12.53 -15.63 16.67
CA ARG A 707 13.19 -16.68 15.89
C ARG A 707 14.48 -16.19 15.27
N ASP A 708 15.49 -17.06 15.31
CA ASP A 708 16.80 -16.82 14.73
C ASP A 708 16.78 -17.02 13.21
N HIS A 709 17.32 -16.04 12.50
CA HIS A 709 17.54 -16.07 11.05
C HIS A 709 18.99 -15.72 10.74
N PHE A 710 19.52 -16.30 9.67
CA PHE A 710 20.90 -16.07 9.26
C PHE A 710 20.98 -15.67 7.79
N TYR A 711 21.72 -14.60 7.48
CA TYR A 711 21.95 -14.12 6.12
C TYR A 711 23.43 -13.81 5.88
N LYS A 712 23.84 -13.69 4.62
CA LYS A 712 25.22 -13.33 4.24
C LYS A 712 25.28 -11.85 3.86
N GLU A 713 26.26 -11.12 4.36
CA GLU A 713 26.53 -9.73 4.03
C GLU A 713 28.01 -9.55 3.72
N TYR A 714 28.34 -8.65 2.77
CA TYR A 714 29.72 -8.36 2.43
C TYR A 714 30.32 -7.36 3.43
N ASP A 715 31.39 -7.74 4.11
CA ASP A 715 32.16 -6.85 4.96
C ASP A 715 33.24 -6.15 4.12
N TYR A 716 33.07 -4.85 3.88
CA TYR A 716 33.98 -4.04 3.07
C TYR A 716 35.36 -3.83 3.73
N ALA A 717 35.45 -3.91 5.05
CA ALA A 717 36.71 -3.79 5.77
C ALA A 717 37.50 -5.11 5.70
N ALA A 718 36.80 -6.24 5.80
CA ALA A 718 37.40 -7.58 5.76
C ALA A 718 37.51 -8.19 4.34
N GLY A 719 36.89 -7.57 3.32
CA GLY A 719 36.90 -8.04 1.93
C GLY A 719 36.21 -9.40 1.70
N LYS A 720 35.31 -9.83 2.59
CA LYS A 720 34.68 -11.17 2.54
C LYS A 720 33.20 -11.17 2.93
N GLN A 721 32.48 -12.20 2.50
CA GLN A 721 31.10 -12.48 2.92
C GLN A 721 31.08 -13.06 4.34
N VAL A 722 30.34 -12.44 5.26
CA VAL A 722 30.15 -12.89 6.64
C VAL A 722 28.70 -13.28 6.89
N GLN A 723 28.49 -14.32 7.70
CA GLN A 723 27.14 -14.71 8.12
C GLN A 723 26.73 -13.85 9.31
N LYS A 724 25.63 -13.12 9.17
CA LYS A 724 25.02 -12.34 10.25
C LYS A 724 23.75 -13.02 10.74
N LYS A 725 23.56 -12.99 12.06
CA LYS A 725 22.35 -13.40 12.75
C LYS A 725 21.40 -12.21 12.86
N MET A 726 20.13 -12.40 12.53
CA MET A 726 19.04 -11.47 12.83
C MET A 726 17.96 -12.23 13.61
N ILE A 727 17.32 -11.56 14.58
CA ILE A 727 16.19 -12.12 15.30
C ILE A 727 14.92 -11.49 14.73
N ARG A 728 13.95 -12.32 14.35
CA ARG A 728 12.65 -11.88 13.84
C ARG A 728 11.53 -12.23 14.81
N LYS A 729 10.54 -11.35 14.92
CA LYS A 729 9.34 -11.55 15.74
C LYS A 729 8.25 -12.11 14.83
N GLU A 730 8.07 -13.42 14.86
CA GLU A 730 7.27 -14.10 13.83
C GLU A 730 6.00 -14.74 14.40
N LEU A 731 4.88 -14.48 13.76
CA LEU A 731 3.67 -15.30 13.80
C LEU A 731 3.84 -16.49 12.84
N LYS A 732 3.64 -17.71 13.35
CA LYS A 732 3.61 -18.91 12.50
C LYS A 732 2.56 -19.90 12.97
N TYR A 733 1.94 -20.56 12.00
CA TYR A 733 1.23 -21.81 12.22
C TYR A 733 2.21 -22.96 12.45
N LYS A 734 1.91 -23.83 13.41
CA LYS A 734 2.74 -25.00 13.79
C LYS A 734 2.45 -26.22 12.91
N ASP A 735 1.21 -26.32 12.43
CA ASP A 735 0.62 -27.47 11.74
C ASP A 735 0.18 -27.14 10.30
N PHE A 736 0.70 -26.04 9.73
CA PHE A 736 0.40 -25.64 8.36
C PHE A 736 1.28 -26.39 7.36
N ASN A 737 0.92 -27.65 7.09
CA ASN A 737 1.54 -28.48 6.05
C ASN A 737 0.56 -28.75 4.90
N LEU A 738 0.89 -28.25 3.72
CA LEU A 738 0.05 -28.30 2.53
C LEU A 738 0.68 -29.10 1.39
N GLN A 739 1.79 -29.81 1.64
CA GLN A 739 2.41 -30.62 0.60
C GLN A 739 1.39 -31.62 0.04
N LYS A 740 1.26 -31.67 -1.29
CA LYS A 740 0.61 -32.79 -1.98
C LYS A 740 1.34 -34.04 -1.51
N ASN A 741 0.67 -34.90 -0.73
CA ASN A 741 1.25 -36.18 -0.36
C ASN A 741 1.71 -36.87 -1.65
N GLU A 742 3.02 -37.17 -1.75
CA GLU A 742 3.50 -38.08 -2.79
C GLU A 742 2.70 -39.38 -2.70
N PRO A 743 2.41 -40.04 -3.84
CA PRO A 743 1.68 -41.30 -3.82
C PRO A 743 2.37 -42.26 -2.83
N GLU A 744 1.58 -42.78 -1.89
CA GLU A 744 2.08 -43.64 -0.83
C GLU A 744 2.91 -44.79 -1.42
N SER A 745 4.10 -45.00 -0.86
CA SER A 745 4.94 -46.15 -1.19
C SER A 745 4.15 -47.46 -0.97
N LEU A 746 4.39 -48.46 -1.82
CA LEU A 746 3.82 -49.82 -1.67
C LEU A 746 4.01 -50.40 -0.26
N ILE A 747 5.05 -49.96 0.45
CA ILE A 747 5.38 -50.42 1.81
C ILE A 747 4.48 -49.78 2.89
N SER A 748 4.06 -48.52 2.74
CA SER A 748 3.08 -47.90 3.66
C SER A 748 1.68 -48.45 3.44
N SER A 749 1.36 -48.81 2.20
CA SER A 749 0.12 -49.49 1.82
C SER A 749 -0.05 -50.82 2.56
N LEU A 750 1.02 -51.63 2.66
CA LEU A 750 1.02 -52.90 3.38
C LEU A 750 0.94 -52.74 4.91
N LYS A 751 1.53 -51.68 5.49
CA LYS A 751 1.38 -51.36 6.93
C LYS A 751 -0.05 -50.90 7.28
N ASN A 752 -0.74 -50.22 6.37
CA ASN A 752 -2.13 -49.82 6.55
C ASN A 752 -3.13 -51.00 6.44
N VAL A 753 -2.73 -52.14 5.87
CA VAL A 753 -3.53 -53.39 5.91
C VAL A 753 -3.50 -54.05 7.30
N LEU A 754 -2.41 -53.87 8.05
CA LEU A 754 -2.25 -54.41 9.41
C LEU A 754 -2.93 -53.55 10.49
N ASN A 755 -3.11 -52.25 10.24
CA ASN A 755 -3.86 -51.34 11.10
C ASN A 755 -5.27 -51.13 10.53
N LYS A 756 -6.32 -51.57 11.24
CA LYS A 756 -7.74 -51.29 10.89
C LYS A 756 -8.11 -49.80 11.01
N LYS A 757 -7.41 -48.90 10.30
CA LYS A 757 -7.83 -47.49 10.15
C LYS A 757 -8.87 -47.42 9.04
N LYS A 758 -10.01 -46.77 9.31
CA LYS A 758 -11.02 -46.47 8.29
C LYS A 758 -10.35 -45.74 7.12
N LYS A 759 -10.63 -46.18 5.89
CA LYS A 759 -10.08 -45.57 4.66
C LYS A 759 -10.67 -44.17 4.52
N LYS A 760 -9.82 -43.15 4.41
CA LYS A 760 -10.23 -41.75 4.22
C LYS A 760 -11.08 -41.61 2.96
N ILE A 761 -12.26 -41.02 3.08
CA ILE A 761 -13.11 -40.66 1.94
C ILE A 761 -12.50 -39.41 1.30
N LYS A 762 -12.15 -39.51 0.01
CA LYS A 762 -11.58 -38.40 -0.75
C LYS A 762 -12.71 -37.66 -1.46
N ILE A 763 -12.83 -36.36 -1.22
CA ILE A 763 -13.86 -35.50 -1.81
C ILE A 763 -13.21 -34.39 -2.61
N SER A 764 -13.83 -33.99 -3.72
CA SER A 764 -13.40 -32.83 -4.49
C SER A 764 -13.99 -31.54 -3.91
N SER A 765 -13.18 -30.49 -3.81
CA SER A 765 -13.64 -29.23 -3.22
C SER A 765 -12.87 -28.01 -3.68
N ILE A 766 -13.51 -26.84 -3.69
CA ILE A 766 -12.84 -25.54 -3.85
C ILE A 766 -11.67 -25.34 -2.88
N TYR A 767 -11.76 -25.86 -1.65
CA TYR A 767 -10.66 -25.76 -0.67
C TYR A 767 -9.42 -26.54 -1.08
N GLU A 768 -9.53 -27.54 -1.97
CA GLU A 768 -8.35 -28.23 -2.53
C GLU A 768 -7.43 -27.23 -3.24
N TYR A 769 -8.00 -26.18 -3.82
CA TYR A 769 -7.37 -25.19 -4.69
C TYR A 769 -7.01 -23.89 -3.97
N MET A 770 -7.60 -23.59 -2.81
CA MET A 770 -7.36 -22.34 -2.05
C MET A 770 -5.98 -22.22 -1.37
N TYR A 771 -4.90 -22.63 -2.05
CA TYR A 771 -3.53 -22.42 -1.59
C TYR A 771 -2.68 -21.80 -2.69
N PHE A 772 -1.55 -21.23 -2.28
CA PHE A 772 -0.68 -20.51 -3.20
C PHE A 772 0.69 -21.20 -3.34
N LYS A 773 1.28 -21.10 -4.53
CA LYS A 773 2.64 -21.56 -4.78
C LYS A 773 3.63 -20.69 -4.02
N LYS A 774 4.63 -21.32 -3.41
CA LYS A 774 5.76 -20.62 -2.77
C LYS A 774 6.56 -19.86 -3.83
N GLN A 775 6.40 -18.54 -3.92
CA GLN A 775 7.19 -17.68 -4.80
C GLN A 775 8.31 -16.98 -4.00
N LYS A 776 9.50 -16.86 -4.59
CA LYS A 776 10.71 -16.36 -3.88
C LYS A 776 10.85 -14.83 -3.91
N TYR A 777 10.16 -14.14 -4.82
CA TYR A 777 10.44 -12.74 -5.14
C TYR A 777 9.20 -11.85 -5.41
N TYR A 778 7.96 -12.37 -5.28
CA TYR A 778 6.72 -11.64 -5.56
C TYR A 778 5.65 -11.96 -4.52
N THR A 779 4.61 -11.11 -4.48
CA THR A 779 3.43 -11.37 -3.65
C THR A 779 2.70 -12.59 -4.11
N THR A 780 2.23 -13.33 -3.13
CA THR A 780 1.52 -14.58 -3.32
C THR A 780 0.13 -14.37 -3.93
N ILE A 781 -0.46 -13.18 -3.74
CA ILE A 781 -1.77 -12.77 -4.24
C ILE A 781 -1.57 -11.55 -5.13
N GLN A 782 -2.15 -11.56 -6.33
CA GLN A 782 -2.16 -10.39 -7.18
C GLN A 782 -3.15 -9.37 -6.60
N PRO A 783 -2.80 -8.07 -6.52
CA PRO A 783 -3.75 -7.04 -6.14
C PRO A 783 -5.02 -7.13 -7.00
N ASN A 784 -6.18 -6.90 -6.38
CA ASN A 784 -7.52 -6.91 -6.99
C ASN A 784 -8.17 -8.29 -7.23
N ASP A 785 -7.46 -9.40 -7.05
CA ASP A 785 -8.06 -10.75 -7.02
C ASP A 785 -8.32 -11.25 -5.59
N ASP A 786 -7.67 -10.62 -4.62
CA ASP A 786 -7.74 -10.93 -3.19
C ASP A 786 -9.17 -10.96 -2.64
N VAL A 787 -9.96 -9.93 -2.90
CA VAL A 787 -11.36 -9.85 -2.43
C VAL A 787 -12.25 -10.85 -3.16
N LYS A 788 -12.01 -11.10 -4.45
CA LYS A 788 -12.75 -12.11 -5.23
C LYS A 788 -12.55 -13.51 -4.64
N PHE A 789 -11.33 -13.84 -4.24
CA PHE A 789 -11.03 -15.10 -3.56
C PHE A 789 -11.63 -15.21 -2.17
N LEU A 790 -11.64 -14.11 -1.41
CA LEU A 790 -12.35 -14.05 -0.12
C LEU A 790 -13.85 -14.36 -0.29
N PHE A 791 -14.47 -13.83 -1.34
CA PHE A 791 -15.91 -13.98 -1.63
C PHE A 791 -16.30 -15.29 -2.32
N LEU A 792 -15.37 -16.23 -2.52
CA LEU A 792 -15.70 -17.60 -2.89
C LEU A 792 -16.42 -18.35 -1.75
N SER A 793 -16.19 -17.92 -0.50
CA SER A 793 -16.76 -18.55 0.69
C SER A 793 -16.91 -17.52 1.83
N PRO A 794 -17.81 -16.52 1.69
CA PRO A 794 -17.98 -15.46 2.68
C PRO A 794 -18.40 -15.98 4.07
N ASN A 795 -19.08 -17.13 4.13
CA ASN A 795 -19.47 -17.78 5.39
C ASN A 795 -18.34 -18.55 6.09
N ASN A 796 -17.29 -18.91 5.35
CA ASN A 796 -16.10 -19.58 5.88
C ASN A 796 -14.82 -18.99 5.24
N PRO A 797 -14.47 -17.73 5.55
CA PRO A 797 -13.29 -17.06 4.99
C PRO A 797 -11.98 -17.56 5.63
N SER A 798 -12.09 -18.26 6.76
CA SER A 798 -10.99 -18.67 7.64
C SER A 798 -9.86 -19.38 6.91
N MET A 799 -10.19 -20.28 5.99
CA MET A 799 -9.20 -21.03 5.21
C MET A 799 -8.32 -20.08 4.39
N PHE A 800 -8.95 -19.24 3.55
CA PHE A 800 -8.25 -18.30 2.70
C PHE A 800 -7.43 -17.30 3.53
N LEU A 801 -7.99 -16.80 4.63
CA LEU A 801 -7.28 -15.90 5.55
C LEU A 801 -6.09 -16.58 6.23
N SER A 802 -6.15 -17.87 6.56
CA SER A 802 -4.97 -18.61 7.06
C SER A 802 -3.83 -18.60 6.04
N HIS A 803 -4.12 -18.69 4.74
CA HIS A 803 -3.10 -18.56 3.71
C HIS A 803 -2.52 -17.15 3.62
N VAL A 804 -3.35 -16.12 3.75
CA VAL A 804 -2.90 -14.72 3.81
C VAL A 804 -1.99 -14.52 5.02
N ILE A 805 -2.40 -15.00 6.20
CA ILE A 805 -1.62 -14.91 7.43
C ILE A 805 -0.26 -15.62 7.26
N HIS A 806 -0.28 -16.85 6.76
CA HIS A 806 0.93 -17.63 6.56
C HIS A 806 1.90 -16.95 5.59
N ASN A 807 1.41 -16.33 4.51
CA ASN A 807 2.30 -15.82 3.46
C ASN A 807 2.70 -14.35 3.67
N ASN A 808 1.79 -13.52 4.17
CA ASN A 808 1.94 -12.06 4.17
C ASN A 808 2.06 -11.45 5.57
N LEU A 809 1.65 -12.15 6.64
CA LEU A 809 1.52 -11.59 7.98
C LEU A 809 2.39 -12.30 9.03
N LYS A 810 3.46 -12.99 8.61
CA LYS A 810 4.45 -13.57 9.52
C LYS A 810 5.06 -12.52 10.44
N GLU A 811 5.25 -11.30 9.95
CA GLU A 811 5.73 -10.15 10.70
C GLU A 811 4.68 -9.04 10.62
N SER A 812 4.65 -8.11 11.57
CA SER A 812 3.69 -6.98 11.55
C SER A 812 3.99 -5.92 10.46
N THR A 813 5.03 -6.14 9.66
CA THR A 813 5.51 -5.26 8.59
C THR A 813 5.53 -5.96 7.26
N PHE A 814 5.24 -5.23 6.18
CA PHE A 814 5.25 -5.75 4.82
C PHE A 814 6.64 -5.62 4.17
N PHE A 815 6.98 -6.58 3.32
CA PHE A 815 8.20 -6.54 2.52
C PHE A 815 8.03 -5.67 1.25
N ASP A 816 6.81 -5.58 0.73
CA ASP A 816 6.48 -4.92 -0.52
C ASP A 816 5.09 -4.24 -0.48
N GLU A 817 4.85 -3.29 -1.41
CA GLU A 817 3.61 -2.51 -1.49
C GLU A 817 2.37 -3.33 -1.89
N SER A 818 2.54 -4.42 -2.65
CA SER A 818 1.41 -5.25 -3.08
C SER A 818 0.84 -6.04 -1.89
N SER A 819 1.71 -6.57 -1.01
CA SER A 819 1.28 -7.26 0.22
C SER A 819 0.51 -6.32 1.16
N LYS A 820 0.94 -5.05 1.23
CA LYS A 820 0.24 -3.99 1.96
C LYS A 820 -1.13 -3.70 1.35
N LYS A 821 -1.22 -3.56 0.01
CA LYS A 821 -2.50 -3.37 -0.69
C LYS A 821 -3.46 -4.53 -0.45
N ASN A 822 -2.96 -5.77 -0.48
CA ASN A 822 -3.78 -6.94 -0.18
C ASN A 822 -4.37 -6.88 1.23
N MET A 823 -3.60 -6.44 2.23
CA MET A 823 -4.13 -6.27 3.58
C MET A 823 -5.31 -5.30 3.61
N VAL A 824 -5.15 -4.13 2.99
CA VAL A 824 -6.19 -3.08 2.95
C VAL A 824 -7.44 -3.56 2.22
N ASN A 825 -7.27 -4.16 1.05
CA ASN A 825 -8.38 -4.70 0.25
C ASN A 825 -9.13 -5.81 0.99
N LEU A 826 -8.41 -6.73 1.63
CA LEU A 826 -9.03 -7.81 2.39
C LEU A 826 -9.75 -7.32 3.63
N LEU A 827 -9.25 -6.29 4.33
CA LEU A 827 -10.00 -5.66 5.42
C LEU A 827 -11.31 -5.03 4.90
N LYS A 828 -11.27 -4.33 3.76
CA LYS A 828 -12.50 -3.83 3.12
C LYS A 828 -13.46 -4.96 2.74
N GLY A 829 -12.95 -6.03 2.13
CA GLY A 829 -13.77 -7.21 1.81
C GLY A 829 -14.38 -7.85 3.05
N ILE A 830 -13.60 -7.98 4.13
CA ILE A 830 -14.07 -8.51 5.41
C ILE A 830 -15.13 -7.61 6.04
N TYR A 831 -14.99 -6.29 5.97
CA TYR A 831 -15.99 -5.34 6.45
C TYR A 831 -17.37 -5.60 5.84
N GLU A 832 -17.42 -5.85 4.53
CA GLU A 832 -18.66 -6.14 3.78
C GLU A 832 -19.31 -7.49 4.13
N ILE A 833 -18.54 -8.45 4.64
CA ILE A 833 -19.02 -9.82 4.96
C ILE A 833 -19.02 -10.13 6.46
N TRP A 834 -18.69 -9.17 7.34
CA TRP A 834 -18.72 -9.39 8.79
C TRP A 834 -20.14 -9.17 9.32
N TYR A 835 -20.92 -10.26 9.41
CA TYR A 835 -22.33 -10.21 9.85
C TYR A 835 -22.68 -11.25 10.93
N ARG A 836 -21.71 -12.05 11.38
CA ARG A 836 -21.89 -13.14 12.36
C ARG A 836 -20.81 -13.15 13.43
N ALA A 837 -21.14 -13.62 14.63
CA ALA A 837 -20.25 -13.60 15.79
C ALA A 837 -19.35 -14.85 15.94
N ASP A 838 -19.62 -15.91 15.18
CA ASP A 838 -19.03 -17.23 15.39
C ASP A 838 -17.96 -17.62 14.35
N PHE A 839 -17.40 -16.66 13.61
CA PHE A 839 -16.27 -16.94 12.73
C PHE A 839 -15.14 -17.74 13.43
N LYS A 840 -14.45 -18.63 12.71
CA LYS A 840 -13.34 -19.39 13.30
C LYS A 840 -12.15 -18.48 13.64
N GLU A 841 -11.30 -18.97 14.55
CA GLU A 841 -10.17 -18.23 15.14
C GLU A 841 -9.26 -17.55 14.10
N SER A 842 -8.99 -18.18 12.94
CA SER A 842 -8.14 -17.57 11.90
C SER A 842 -8.69 -16.25 11.34
N THR A 843 -10.01 -16.07 11.31
CA THR A 843 -10.64 -14.81 10.89
C THR A 843 -10.43 -13.72 11.95
N TYR A 844 -10.59 -14.08 13.23
CA TYR A 844 -10.25 -13.21 14.35
C TYR A 844 -8.74 -12.89 14.41
N LEU A 845 -7.87 -13.86 14.09
CA LEU A 845 -6.44 -13.67 14.02
C LEU A 845 -6.06 -12.68 12.92
N PHE A 846 -6.68 -12.77 11.74
CA PHE A 846 -6.50 -11.81 10.67
C PHE A 846 -6.89 -10.39 11.13
N LEU A 847 -8.07 -10.22 11.72
CA LEU A 847 -8.51 -8.92 12.25
C LEU A 847 -7.54 -8.37 13.32
N SER A 848 -7.09 -9.21 14.26
CA SER A 848 -6.11 -8.85 15.28
C SER A 848 -4.76 -8.43 14.70
N THR A 849 -4.27 -9.11 13.65
CA THR A 849 -3.07 -8.65 12.93
C THR A 849 -3.30 -7.31 12.23
N GLY A 850 -4.54 -7.03 11.78
CA GLY A 850 -4.99 -5.73 11.28
C GLY A 850 -4.87 -4.62 12.32
N LEU A 851 -5.37 -4.84 13.54
CA LEU A 851 -5.26 -3.90 14.65
C LEU A 851 -3.80 -3.59 15.05
N LEU A 852 -2.88 -4.53 14.81
CA LEU A 852 -1.43 -4.40 15.09
C LEU A 852 -0.58 -4.04 13.87
N CYS A 853 -1.20 -3.88 12.70
CA CYS A 853 -0.53 -3.73 11.41
C CYS A 853 0.42 -2.52 11.40
N SER A 854 1.51 -2.56 10.64
CA SER A 854 2.40 -1.40 10.47
C SER A 854 1.78 -0.26 9.65
N ASP A 855 0.88 -0.58 8.73
CA ASP A 855 0.18 0.39 7.89
C ASP A 855 -0.98 1.08 8.65
N LYS A 856 -1.09 2.40 8.53
CA LYS A 856 -2.10 3.18 9.26
C LYS A 856 -3.52 2.90 8.74
N VAL A 857 -3.71 2.86 7.43
CA VAL A 857 -5.02 2.65 6.80
C VAL A 857 -5.55 1.25 7.15
N ALA A 858 -4.70 0.23 7.12
CA ALA A 858 -5.08 -1.11 7.55
C ALA A 858 -5.51 -1.17 9.02
N ARG A 859 -4.83 -0.44 9.93
CA ARG A 859 -5.23 -0.39 11.34
C ARG A 859 -6.58 0.31 11.53
N GLU A 860 -6.82 1.40 10.82
CA GLU A 860 -8.07 2.16 10.88
C GLU A 860 -9.25 1.34 10.34
N LEU A 861 -9.08 0.65 9.21
CA LEU A 861 -10.10 -0.27 8.69
C LEU A 861 -10.39 -1.43 9.66
N ALA A 862 -9.36 -1.99 10.30
CA ALA A 862 -9.55 -3.03 11.31
C ALA A 862 -10.32 -2.49 12.54
N ALA A 863 -10.08 -1.24 12.93
CA ALA A 863 -10.86 -0.58 13.97
C ALA A 863 -12.32 -0.34 13.55
N GLU A 864 -12.57 0.08 12.31
CA GLU A 864 -13.93 0.25 11.77
C GLU A 864 -14.72 -1.07 11.74
N ILE A 865 -14.10 -2.18 11.34
CA ILE A 865 -14.71 -3.52 11.43
C ILE A 865 -15.08 -3.83 12.88
N TRP A 866 -14.17 -3.58 13.83
CA TRP A 866 -14.44 -3.81 15.25
C TRP A 866 -15.58 -2.94 15.77
N ILE A 867 -15.65 -1.66 15.38
CA ILE A 867 -16.72 -0.73 15.78
C ILE A 867 -18.07 -1.22 15.22
N LYS A 868 -18.18 -1.42 13.90
CA LYS A 868 -19.40 -1.92 13.25
C LYS A 868 -19.88 -3.23 13.86
N ALA A 869 -18.98 -4.20 14.00
CA ALA A 869 -19.38 -5.51 14.50
C ALA A 869 -19.77 -5.48 15.99
N ASN A 870 -19.25 -4.54 16.78
CA ASN A 870 -19.73 -4.33 18.16
C ASN A 870 -21.09 -3.65 18.20
N SER A 871 -21.38 -2.67 17.34
CA SER A 871 -22.72 -2.06 17.27
C SER A 871 -23.79 -3.07 16.86
N GLU A 872 -23.44 -4.07 16.06
CA GLU A 872 -24.34 -5.15 15.60
C GLU A 872 -24.34 -6.42 16.50
N ASN A 873 -23.56 -6.44 17.60
CA ASN A 873 -23.37 -7.63 18.45
C ASN A 873 -22.83 -8.87 17.68
N LYS A 874 -22.07 -8.65 16.60
CA LYS A 874 -21.54 -9.72 15.74
C LYS A 874 -20.04 -9.99 15.97
N ILE A 875 -19.49 -9.69 17.13
CA ILE A 875 -18.06 -9.88 17.41
C ILE A 875 -17.79 -10.39 18.82
N ASN A 876 -16.86 -11.33 18.95
CA ASN A 876 -16.43 -11.87 20.23
C ASN A 876 -15.15 -11.18 20.74
N ASN A 877 -15.31 -10.20 21.63
CA ASN A 877 -14.20 -9.45 22.22
C ASN A 877 -13.25 -10.29 23.10
N ARG A 878 -13.74 -11.40 23.67
CA ARG A 878 -12.88 -12.30 24.47
C ARG A 878 -11.84 -12.98 23.59
N ILE A 879 -12.26 -13.51 22.44
CA ILE A 879 -11.37 -14.16 21.46
C ILE A 879 -10.34 -13.15 20.93
N ILE A 880 -10.77 -11.95 20.53
CA ILE A 880 -9.86 -10.91 20.04
C ILE A 880 -8.84 -10.53 21.11
N GLY A 881 -9.29 -10.31 22.35
CA GLY A 881 -8.42 -10.03 23.49
C GLY A 881 -7.36 -11.12 23.67
N GLN A 882 -7.78 -12.38 23.76
CA GLN A 882 -6.87 -13.54 23.89
C GLN A 882 -5.82 -13.58 22.77
N ILE A 883 -6.24 -13.38 21.51
CA ILE A 883 -5.35 -13.38 20.35
C ILE A 883 -4.36 -12.20 20.42
N LEU A 884 -4.82 -10.98 20.70
CA LEU A 884 -3.95 -9.81 20.83
C LEU A 884 -2.93 -9.98 21.96
N GLY A 885 -3.37 -10.52 23.10
CA GLY A 885 -2.50 -10.82 24.24
C GLY A 885 -1.39 -11.80 23.87
N LYS A 886 -1.74 -12.88 23.16
CA LYS A 886 -0.79 -13.88 22.68
C LYS A 886 0.13 -13.36 21.56
N LEU A 887 -0.33 -12.45 20.70
CA LEU A 887 0.52 -11.79 19.70
C LEU A 887 1.55 -10.86 20.36
N GLU A 888 1.12 -10.05 21.33
CA GLU A 888 2.00 -9.12 22.07
C GLU A 888 2.90 -9.86 23.09
N SER A 889 2.51 -11.04 23.57
CA SER A 889 3.41 -11.98 24.25
C SER A 889 4.63 -12.33 23.37
N GLY A 890 4.42 -12.53 22.07
CA GLY A 890 5.52 -12.68 21.09
C GLY A 890 6.13 -11.36 20.59
N GLU A 891 5.71 -10.22 21.15
CA GLU A 891 6.03 -8.85 20.70
C GLU A 891 5.78 -8.61 19.19
N TYR A 892 4.76 -9.24 18.61
CA TYR A 892 4.46 -9.22 17.16
C TYR A 892 4.54 -7.82 16.54
N ALA A 893 4.05 -6.81 17.25
CA ALA A 893 4.18 -5.40 16.93
C ALA A 893 4.65 -4.62 18.16
N PRO A 894 5.12 -3.37 18.00
CA PRO A 894 5.26 -2.48 19.14
C PRO A 894 3.88 -2.17 19.73
N LEU A 895 3.65 -2.51 21.00
CA LEU A 895 2.40 -2.22 21.72
C LEU A 895 1.90 -0.77 21.57
N LYS A 896 2.83 0.19 21.38
CA LYS A 896 2.50 1.59 21.09
C LYS A 896 1.53 1.74 19.90
N ARG A 897 1.66 0.92 18.86
CA ARG A 897 0.76 0.96 17.68
C ARG A 897 -0.68 0.70 18.08
N PHE A 898 -0.89 -0.29 18.96
CA PHE A 898 -2.22 -0.61 19.47
C PHE A 898 -2.73 0.46 20.42
N THR A 899 -1.92 0.94 21.37
CA THR A 899 -2.36 1.98 22.31
C THR A 899 -2.68 3.31 21.63
N ASP A 900 -1.94 3.66 20.58
CA ASP A 900 -2.24 4.84 19.76
C ASP A 900 -3.59 4.65 19.04
N LEU A 901 -3.85 3.46 18.47
CA LEU A 901 -5.14 3.13 17.83
C LEU A 901 -6.30 3.14 18.83
N LEU A 902 -6.12 2.58 20.03
CA LEU A 902 -7.11 2.60 21.10
C LEU A 902 -7.59 4.02 21.38
N THR A 903 -6.64 4.93 21.56
CA THR A 903 -6.93 6.31 21.92
C THR A 903 -7.49 7.13 20.76
N ALA A 904 -7.17 6.74 19.51
CA ALA A 904 -7.62 7.46 18.32
C ALA A 904 -9.01 7.04 17.83
N SER A 905 -9.38 5.76 17.99
CA SER A 905 -10.55 5.20 17.27
C SER A 905 -11.43 4.25 18.09
N LEU A 906 -10.92 3.62 19.17
CA LEU A 906 -11.67 2.56 19.88
C LEU A 906 -12.22 2.99 21.24
N PHE A 907 -11.56 3.95 21.90
CA PHE A 907 -11.96 4.48 23.19
C PHE A 907 -12.88 5.69 23.03
N LYS A 908 -13.90 5.81 23.89
CA LYS A 908 -14.91 6.89 23.88
C LYS A 908 -15.77 6.97 22.61
N VAL A 909 -15.98 5.83 21.94
CA VAL A 909 -16.93 5.73 20.80
C VAL A 909 -18.38 5.75 21.29
N SER A 910 -18.74 4.85 22.19
CA SER A 910 -20.00 4.87 22.94
C SER A 910 -19.86 4.05 24.23
N LYS A 911 -20.84 4.10 25.12
CA LYS A 911 -20.86 3.29 26.36
C LYS A 911 -20.68 1.80 26.08
N ARG A 912 -21.43 1.25 25.13
CA ARG A 912 -21.36 -0.15 24.71
C ARG A 912 -20.00 -0.54 24.11
N HIS A 913 -19.41 0.34 23.30
CA HIS A 913 -18.06 0.12 22.78
C HIS A 913 -17.02 0.11 23.90
N ASN A 914 -17.12 1.02 24.87
CA ASN A 914 -16.19 1.04 26.00
C ASN A 914 -16.31 -0.20 26.89
N GLU A 915 -17.52 -0.72 27.11
CA GLU A 915 -17.74 -2.00 27.81
C GLU A 915 -17.13 -3.19 27.05
N SER A 916 -17.35 -3.22 25.73
CA SER A 916 -16.75 -4.21 24.83
C SER A 916 -15.22 -4.13 24.82
N LEU A 917 -14.69 -2.91 24.84
CA LEU A 917 -13.25 -2.64 24.90
C LEU A 917 -12.67 -3.06 26.25
N PHE A 918 -13.38 -2.86 27.36
CA PHE A 918 -12.97 -3.37 28.67
C PHE A 918 -12.82 -4.90 28.62
N THR A 919 -13.80 -5.60 28.07
CA THR A 919 -13.76 -7.06 27.91
C THR A 919 -12.58 -7.52 27.05
N LEU A 920 -12.30 -6.81 25.95
CA LEU A 920 -11.17 -7.07 25.07
C LEU A 920 -9.84 -6.87 25.81
N LEU A 921 -9.66 -5.74 26.50
CA LEU A 921 -8.42 -5.40 27.20
C LEU A 921 -8.16 -6.31 28.40
N ASP A 922 -9.19 -6.68 29.13
CA ASP A 922 -9.11 -7.66 30.22
C ASP A 922 -8.55 -8.99 29.67
N ASN A 923 -9.19 -9.56 28.65
CA ASN A 923 -8.72 -10.82 28.05
C ASN A 923 -7.34 -10.69 27.39
N MET A 924 -6.99 -9.52 26.85
CA MET A 924 -5.67 -9.24 26.31
C MET A 924 -4.61 -9.32 27.41
N ILE A 925 -4.78 -8.57 28.50
CA ILE A 925 -3.81 -8.50 29.61
C ILE A 925 -3.57 -9.90 30.19
N GLY A 926 -4.63 -10.65 30.47
CA GLY A 926 -4.53 -12.02 30.99
C GLY A 926 -3.72 -12.98 30.12
N ASN A 927 -3.57 -12.70 28.82
CA ASN A 927 -2.83 -13.53 27.86
C ASN A 927 -1.46 -12.96 27.44
N MET A 928 -0.98 -11.88 28.05
CA MET A 928 0.36 -11.32 27.79
C MET A 928 1.47 -12.07 28.55
N ASN A 929 2.73 -11.68 28.34
CA ASN A 929 3.90 -12.22 29.05
C ASN A 929 3.87 -11.95 30.55
N ASP A 930 4.41 -12.87 31.34
CA ASP A 930 4.59 -12.68 32.80
C ASP A 930 5.49 -11.49 33.11
N GLU A 931 6.48 -11.21 32.25
CA GLU A 931 7.25 -9.97 32.29
C GLU A 931 6.60 -8.86 31.45
N PRO A 932 6.43 -7.64 32.01
CA PRO A 932 5.78 -6.55 31.30
C PRO A 932 6.62 -6.04 30.12
N ILE A 933 6.04 -6.02 28.93
CA ILE A 933 6.69 -5.47 27.72
C ILE A 933 6.72 -3.93 27.72
N ARG A 934 7.57 -3.36 26.87
CA ARG A 934 7.68 -1.90 26.72
C ARG A 934 6.35 -1.28 26.27
N GLY A 935 5.88 -0.29 27.02
CA GLY A 935 4.65 0.45 26.71
C GLY A 935 3.42 0.03 27.51
N ILE A 936 3.51 -1.04 28.32
CA ILE A 936 2.38 -1.59 29.07
C ILE A 936 1.68 -0.58 29.98
N LYS A 937 2.43 0.40 30.52
CA LYS A 937 1.87 1.44 31.38
C LYS A 937 0.72 2.18 30.72
N LYS A 938 0.83 2.52 29.42
CA LYS A 938 -0.23 3.25 28.71
C LYS A 938 -1.47 2.39 28.49
N LEU A 939 -1.29 1.08 28.26
CA LEU A 939 -2.40 0.13 28.19
C LEU A 939 -3.14 0.06 29.54
N LEU A 940 -2.41 -0.04 30.65
CA LEU A 940 -2.98 -0.07 31.99
C LEU A 940 -3.66 1.24 32.39
N GLU A 941 -3.12 2.40 31.96
CA GLU A 941 -3.78 3.69 32.14
C GLU A 941 -5.15 3.73 31.42
N LEU A 942 -5.24 3.23 30.19
CA LEU A 942 -6.51 3.12 29.47
C LEU A 942 -7.46 2.11 30.12
N PHE A 943 -6.94 0.98 30.58
CA PHE A 943 -7.74 -0.04 31.29
C PHE A 943 -8.30 0.50 32.62
N LEU A 944 -7.51 1.29 33.35
CA LEU A 944 -7.96 1.98 34.57
C LEU A 944 -9.10 2.97 34.29
N GLU A 945 -8.99 3.76 33.22
CA GLU A 945 -10.06 4.71 32.84
C GLU A 945 -11.37 3.98 32.51
N LEU A 946 -11.30 2.83 31.82
CA LEU A 946 -12.47 1.98 31.60
C LEU A 946 -13.00 1.38 32.91
N LYS A 947 -12.12 0.94 33.83
CA LYS A 947 -12.52 0.42 35.14
C LYS A 947 -13.23 1.47 35.99
N HIS A 948 -12.77 2.73 35.97
CA HIS A 948 -13.46 3.84 36.62
C HIS A 948 -14.84 4.10 36.02
N THR A 949 -14.99 3.88 34.71
CA THR A 949 -16.28 4.04 34.01
C THR A 949 -17.25 2.89 34.30
N PHE A 950 -16.73 1.68 34.52
CA PHE A 950 -17.52 0.47 34.79
C PHE A 950 -17.04 -0.23 36.08
N PRO A 951 -17.21 0.38 37.26
CA PRO A 951 -16.72 -0.17 38.52
C PRO A 951 -17.35 -1.54 38.84
N GLN A 952 -18.57 -1.80 38.37
CA GLN A 952 -19.32 -3.03 38.56
C GLN A 952 -18.78 -4.25 37.77
N ILE A 953 -17.98 -4.03 36.71
CA ILE A 953 -17.47 -5.15 35.90
C ILE A 953 -16.23 -5.73 36.59
N GLU A 954 -16.28 -7.02 36.93
CA GLU A 954 -15.15 -7.72 37.55
C GLU A 954 -14.02 -7.98 36.55
N ILE A 955 -12.79 -7.89 37.05
CA ILE A 955 -11.57 -8.24 36.31
C ILE A 955 -11.41 -9.75 36.33
N SER A 956 -11.09 -10.38 35.19
CA SER A 956 -10.87 -11.82 35.12
C SER A 956 -9.66 -12.27 35.96
N GLU A 957 -9.70 -13.53 36.43
CA GLU A 957 -8.66 -14.07 37.30
C GLU A 957 -7.27 -14.09 36.64
N SER A 958 -7.22 -14.43 35.34
CA SER A 958 -5.96 -14.42 34.57
C SER A 958 -5.34 -13.03 34.49
N THR A 959 -6.16 -11.97 34.41
CA THR A 959 -5.69 -10.58 34.46
C THR A 959 -5.21 -10.21 35.85
N LYS A 960 -5.95 -10.57 36.91
CA LYS A 960 -5.53 -10.32 38.29
C LYS A 960 -4.17 -10.94 38.61
N ASP A 961 -3.95 -12.19 38.17
CA ASP A 961 -2.67 -12.88 38.30
C ASP A 961 -1.55 -12.11 37.58
N LYS A 962 -1.82 -11.67 36.33
CA LYS A 962 -0.85 -10.93 35.53
C LYS A 962 -0.49 -9.57 36.18
N LEU A 963 -1.49 -8.82 36.64
CA LEU A 963 -1.31 -7.54 37.32
C LEU A 963 -0.52 -7.71 38.62
N SER A 964 -0.81 -8.77 39.39
CA SER A 964 -0.08 -9.10 40.62
C SER A 964 1.41 -9.34 40.33
N GLY A 965 1.73 -10.10 39.28
CA GLY A 965 3.11 -10.31 38.83
C GLY A 965 3.81 -9.00 38.42
N TRP A 966 3.11 -8.13 37.69
CA TRP A 966 3.66 -6.85 37.21
C TRP A 966 3.80 -5.78 38.30
N LYS A 967 3.14 -5.93 39.45
CA LYS A 967 3.20 -4.99 40.59
C LYS A 967 4.60 -4.81 41.17
N ASN A 968 5.51 -5.76 40.92
CA ASN A 968 6.93 -5.67 41.26
C ASN A 968 7.65 -4.53 40.52
N SER A 969 7.13 -4.08 39.37
CA SER A 969 7.67 -2.94 38.64
C SER A 969 7.33 -1.62 39.33
N LYS A 970 8.35 -0.88 39.79
CA LYS A 970 8.19 0.45 40.42
C LYS A 970 7.38 1.43 39.57
N THR A 971 7.45 1.31 38.24
CA THR A 971 6.75 2.20 37.32
C THR A 971 5.28 1.85 37.12
N LEU A 972 4.89 0.58 37.32
CA LEU A 972 3.54 0.07 37.11
C LEU A 972 2.74 -0.05 38.40
N LYS A 973 3.42 -0.26 39.54
CA LYS A 973 2.80 -0.37 40.86
C LYS A 973 1.72 0.70 41.13
N PRO A 974 1.92 2.00 40.81
CA PRO A 974 0.89 3.01 41.07
C PRO A 974 -0.41 2.80 40.27
N VAL A 975 -0.30 2.48 38.97
CA VAL A 975 -1.50 2.29 38.13
C VAL A 975 -2.20 0.97 38.49
N ILE A 976 -1.45 -0.10 38.77
CA ILE A 976 -2.01 -1.39 39.17
C ILE A 976 -2.76 -1.29 40.49
N THR A 977 -2.19 -0.59 41.48
CA THR A 977 -2.83 -0.40 42.79
C THR A 977 -4.15 0.37 42.67
N ASN A 978 -4.30 1.24 41.67
CA ASN A 978 -5.55 1.95 41.42
C ASN A 978 -6.57 1.08 40.65
N ILE A 979 -6.12 0.15 39.81
CA ILE A 979 -7.00 -0.81 39.11
C ILE A 979 -7.64 -1.79 40.11
N GLU A 980 -6.89 -2.17 41.15
CA GLU A 980 -7.32 -3.10 42.20
C GLU A 980 -8.24 -2.47 43.27
N LYS A 981 -8.33 -1.13 43.31
CA LYS A 981 -9.26 -0.40 44.17
C LYS A 981 -10.61 -0.26 43.49
#